data_AF-A0ABD2A272-F1
#
_entry.id   AF-A0ABD2A272-F1
#
_cell.length_a   1.000
_cell.length_b   1.000
_cell.length_c   1.000
_cell.angle_alpha   90.00
_cell.angle_beta   90.00
_cell.angle_gamma   90.00
#
_symmetry.space_group_name_H-M   'P 1'
#
loop_
_entity.id
_entity.type
_entity.pdbx_description
1 polymer ?
#
loop_
_entity_poly.entity_id
_entity_poly.type
_entity_poly.pdbx_seq_one_letter_code
_entity_poly.pdbx_strand_id
1 'polypeptide(L)'
;MKRPKKEEKRIIKFANICLTYDISTSVGLVLTSFFSHSLFAQNVSRLFNNPMDFFDHPYYRISKLLLLMVGQWPDQNPNVRLLSLCFVTLLTTSIIITEVLLLYTSKGALEFIADGIAGIALMTTVSIKCHTCYFAGDMIKKLLNKIEDEWKIWKSKEEITIMENYAKEGRFYIIGYIIYIYTTMILSFLTSFLPKIFDLISPLNESRPLRHVIMNEYFVDSQEYFYPIYFHMTSVIMIGITCFLANDAIFLVFTSHVCGLFTAVGYRLEHLLKENNDEKISSDHQSKECSRNIIRFINAHKRAVEFADLMESYFSLPSLLITGMNIICLSVSLLRVAELLGKSAEVVKFTAFTGAQLFHMYCISFVGQKIIDHSSNISFKAYSGLWYDAPMAVRKMLLFVIQRSLRPSYLTAGKIFVFCFESFSTVVQTSMSYFMVLSSLQEPASKVLLSMIGQWPDQNPNVRLLSLCFITLLTTSFIITEVLLLYTSKGALEFIADGIAGIALMTTVSIKCHTCYFAGDMVIIIILFINWYGIKFLSMVKNNFRNSNNFHILSHIKKLLNKIEDEWKIWKSKEEIAIMETYAKEGRFYMIGYIIYIYTTVILSFLTSFLPKIFDLISPLNESRPLKHVIKNEYFVDSQEYFYPIYFHMTSVIMIGITCSLANDTIFLVFTSHVCGLFAAVGGRNVTYKKRVKEFVILFRYRLEYFLKENNDKKISSDHQSKECTRSVIHFIGAHKRAMEFADIMQSYFSLPSLLITGMNTICLSVSLLRIAVLFEESNLSEIFKYIAFTGAQLFHMYCISFVGQRIIDHSSDISFKAYSGLWYDAPMAVRKMLLFIIRRSFKPSYLTAGNIFVFCLESFSTINFYYHLHICIILYLKVVQTSTSYFMVLLSMN
;
A
#
# COMPACT_ATOMS: atom_id res chain seq x y z
N MET A 1 -39.44 -23.26 48.93
CA MET A 1 -40.33 -22.32 49.65
C MET A 1 -40.38 -20.99 48.91
N LYS A 2 -41.50 -20.28 48.98
CA LYS A 2 -41.90 -19.15 48.12
C LYS A 2 -41.07 -17.86 48.33
N ARG A 3 -40.91 -17.13 47.21
CA ARG A 3 -40.67 -15.66 46.98
C ARG A 3 -39.21 -15.18 46.80
N PRO A 4 -38.99 -14.05 46.06
CA PRO A 4 -39.96 -13.14 45.43
C PRO A 4 -39.76 -12.83 43.92
N LYS A 5 -40.87 -12.83 43.16
CA LYS A 5 -41.03 -12.32 41.77
C LYS A 5 -40.89 -10.78 41.63
N LYS A 6 -40.17 -10.11 42.54
CA LYS A 6 -40.01 -8.64 42.55
C LYS A 6 -38.70 -8.17 41.90
N GLU A 7 -37.70 -9.05 41.81
CA GLU A 7 -36.43 -8.78 41.13
C GLU A 7 -36.50 -9.06 39.63
N GLU A 8 -37.24 -10.09 39.20
CA GLU A 8 -37.45 -10.41 37.78
C GLU A 8 -38.17 -9.28 37.03
N LYS A 9 -39.13 -8.59 37.66
CA LYS A 9 -39.77 -7.39 37.10
C LYS A 9 -38.86 -6.15 37.12
N ARG A 10 -37.80 -6.11 37.94
CA ARG A 10 -36.80 -5.03 37.91
C ARG A 10 -35.72 -5.31 36.87
N ILE A 11 -35.32 -6.56 36.68
CA ILE A 11 -34.33 -6.98 35.67
C ILE A 11 -34.94 -6.90 34.26
N ILE A 12 -36.21 -7.25 34.07
CA ILE A 12 -36.90 -7.06 32.78
C ILE A 12 -37.17 -5.56 32.52
N LYS A 13 -37.41 -4.75 33.57
CA LYS A 13 -37.54 -3.29 33.43
C LYS A 13 -36.18 -2.61 33.17
N PHE A 14 -35.08 -3.14 33.70
CA PHE A 14 -33.71 -2.67 33.43
C PHE A 14 -33.22 -3.13 32.04
N ALA A 15 -33.56 -4.36 31.62
CA ALA A 15 -33.27 -4.87 30.28
C ALA A 15 -34.08 -4.15 29.19
N ASN A 16 -35.35 -3.80 29.45
CA ASN A 16 -36.13 -2.96 28.53
C ASN A 16 -35.67 -1.49 28.52
N ILE A 17 -35.08 -0.98 29.61
CA ILE A 17 -34.44 0.35 29.63
C ILE A 17 -33.11 0.33 28.87
N CYS A 18 -32.35 -0.78 28.89
CA CYS A 18 -31.12 -0.91 28.10
C CYS A 18 -31.37 -1.18 26.60
N LEU A 19 -32.49 -1.82 26.23
CA LEU A 19 -32.87 -2.09 24.83
C LEU A 19 -33.62 -0.93 24.14
N THR A 20 -34.02 0.10 24.90
CA THR A 20 -34.62 1.35 24.38
C THR A 20 -33.71 2.57 24.54
N TYR A 21 -32.41 2.34 24.75
CA TYR A 21 -31.41 3.41 24.67
C TYR A 21 -31.26 3.85 23.21
N ASP A 22 -32.08 4.83 22.87
CA ASP A 22 -32.11 5.56 21.62
C ASP A 22 -30.71 6.17 21.41
N ILE A 23 -29.92 5.60 20.48
CA ILE A 23 -28.61 6.11 20.05
C ILE A 23 -28.72 7.59 19.59
N SER A 24 -29.94 8.08 19.32
CA SER A 24 -30.23 9.49 19.07
C SER A 24 -30.03 10.40 20.29
N THR A 25 -30.13 9.89 21.53
CA THR A 25 -30.00 10.71 22.75
C THR A 25 -28.55 10.87 23.22
N SER A 26 -27.68 9.88 23.01
CA SER A 26 -26.25 10.00 23.30
C SER A 26 -25.50 10.80 22.24
N VAL A 27 -25.88 10.67 20.97
CA VAL A 27 -25.43 11.59 19.89
C VAL A 27 -26.03 12.99 20.10
N GLY A 28 -27.27 13.08 20.60
CA GLY A 28 -27.94 14.33 20.96
C GLY A 28 -27.29 15.07 22.13
N LEU A 29 -26.84 14.37 23.17
CA LEU A 29 -26.20 14.96 24.37
C LEU A 29 -24.83 15.61 24.06
N VAL A 30 -24.09 15.05 23.10
CA VAL A 30 -22.84 15.64 22.59
C VAL A 30 -23.11 16.86 21.69
N LEU A 31 -24.28 16.89 21.02
CA LEU A 31 -24.72 18.00 20.18
C LEU A 31 -25.39 19.15 20.96
N THR A 32 -26.00 18.89 22.12
CA THR A 32 -26.75 19.89 22.91
C THR A 32 -25.88 20.89 23.68
N SER A 33 -24.58 20.64 23.86
CA SER A 33 -23.73 21.52 24.68
C SER A 33 -23.23 22.76 23.95
N PHE A 34 -23.37 22.85 22.62
CA PHE A 34 -22.79 23.94 21.81
C PHE A 34 -23.79 24.76 20.99
N PHE A 35 -24.95 24.22 20.64
CA PHE A 35 -26.01 25.03 20.03
C PHE A 35 -26.71 25.79 21.15
N SER A 36 -26.54 27.11 21.18
CA SER A 36 -27.35 28.02 21.99
C SER A 36 -28.80 27.53 22.05
N HIS A 37 -29.32 27.38 23.26
CA HIS A 37 -30.57 26.73 23.66
C HIS A 37 -31.85 27.14 22.87
N SER A 38 -31.79 28.11 21.95
CA SER A 38 -32.93 28.65 21.19
C SER A 38 -33.15 27.98 19.82
N LEU A 39 -32.11 27.74 19.00
CA LEU A 39 -32.27 27.28 17.62
C LEU A 39 -32.50 25.77 17.52
N PHE A 40 -31.73 24.98 18.30
CA PHE A 40 -31.93 23.53 18.41
C PHE A 40 -33.28 23.21 19.07
N ALA A 41 -33.66 23.94 20.13
CA ALA A 41 -34.96 23.79 20.77
C ALA A 41 -36.13 24.16 19.84
N GLN A 42 -35.99 25.19 18.98
CA GLN A 42 -36.99 25.51 17.96
C GLN A 42 -37.10 24.44 16.87
N ASN A 43 -35.98 23.89 16.40
CA ASN A 43 -36.00 22.84 15.37
C ASN A 43 -36.52 21.51 15.91
N VAL A 44 -36.16 21.16 17.16
CA VAL A 44 -36.70 19.98 17.85
C VAL A 44 -38.18 20.18 18.19
N SER A 45 -38.62 21.36 18.64
CA SER A 45 -40.05 21.59 18.89
C SER A 45 -40.90 21.55 17.61
N ARG A 46 -40.37 22.01 16.47
CA ARG A 46 -41.02 21.87 15.15
C ARG A 46 -41.17 20.41 14.70
N LEU A 47 -40.20 19.54 15.02
CA LEU A 47 -40.27 18.11 14.75
C LEU A 47 -41.37 17.40 15.56
N PHE A 48 -41.75 17.94 16.71
CA PHE A 48 -42.81 17.37 17.56
C PHE A 48 -44.20 18.01 17.36
N ASN A 49 -44.29 19.22 16.78
CA ASN A 49 -45.53 20.00 16.73
C ASN A 49 -46.24 20.06 15.37
N ASN A 50 -45.64 19.56 14.28
CA ASN A 50 -46.27 19.52 12.95
C ASN A 50 -46.85 18.13 12.62
N PRO A 51 -47.88 18.02 11.75
CA PRO A 51 -48.34 16.73 11.24
C PRO A 51 -47.15 15.97 10.62
N MET A 52 -47.04 14.66 10.87
CA MET A 52 -45.89 13.86 10.43
C MET A 52 -45.63 14.05 8.93
N ASP A 53 -44.52 14.71 8.62
CA ASP A 53 -44.04 14.90 7.25
C ASP A 53 -43.49 13.56 6.75
N PHE A 54 -43.58 13.30 5.44
CA PHE A 54 -43.18 12.03 4.84
C PHE A 54 -41.73 11.63 5.23
N PHE A 55 -40.84 12.63 5.29
CA PHE A 55 -39.44 12.45 5.66
C PHE A 55 -39.15 12.28 7.16
N ASP A 56 -40.17 12.34 8.02
CA ASP A 56 -40.05 12.00 9.44
C ASP A 56 -40.06 10.48 9.68
N HIS A 57 -40.35 9.70 8.63
CA HIS A 57 -40.26 8.25 8.67
C HIS A 57 -38.84 7.79 9.09
N PRO A 58 -38.70 6.71 9.90
CA PRO A 58 -37.40 6.23 10.39
C PRO A 58 -36.31 6.00 9.33
N TYR A 59 -36.69 5.80 8.06
CA TYR A 59 -35.76 5.64 6.94
C TYR A 59 -34.97 6.92 6.63
N TYR A 60 -35.63 8.08 6.69
CA TYR A 60 -35.07 9.37 6.24
C TYR A 60 -34.78 10.33 7.40
N ARG A 61 -35.39 10.10 8.56
CA ARG A 61 -35.33 10.98 9.74
C ARG A 61 -33.92 11.39 10.14
N ILE A 62 -32.95 10.47 10.08
CA ILE A 62 -31.55 10.77 10.47
C ILE A 62 -30.92 11.76 9.50
N SER A 63 -31.09 11.55 8.19
CA SER A 63 -30.56 12.47 7.16
C SER A 63 -31.23 13.84 7.25
N LYS A 64 -32.57 13.88 7.41
CA LYS A 64 -33.33 15.12 7.61
C LYS A 64 -32.85 15.88 8.85
N LEU A 65 -32.66 15.19 9.98
CA LEU A 65 -32.18 15.79 11.22
C LEU A 65 -30.78 16.40 11.06
N LEU A 66 -29.84 15.68 10.44
CA LEU A 66 -28.49 16.18 10.18
C LEU A 66 -28.51 17.46 9.32
N LEU A 67 -29.30 17.47 8.24
CA LEU A 67 -29.44 18.64 7.38
C LEU A 67 -30.12 19.83 8.10
N LEU A 68 -31.12 19.59 8.94
CA LEU A 68 -31.77 20.64 9.73
C LEU A 68 -30.82 21.26 10.76
N MET A 69 -29.97 20.46 11.42
CA MET A 69 -28.98 20.93 12.39
C MET A 69 -27.96 21.88 11.75
N VAL A 70 -27.55 21.59 10.52
CA VAL A 70 -26.57 22.40 9.78
C VAL A 70 -27.25 23.55 9.01
N GLY A 71 -28.58 23.62 9.02
CA GLY A 71 -29.34 24.64 8.29
C GLY A 71 -29.32 24.44 6.77
N GLN A 72 -29.19 23.20 6.31
CA GLN A 72 -29.06 22.83 4.90
C GLN A 72 -30.31 22.15 4.33
N TRP A 73 -31.36 21.94 5.15
CA TRP A 73 -32.61 21.37 4.65
C TRP A 73 -33.32 22.34 3.68
N PRO A 74 -33.75 21.90 2.48
CA PRO A 74 -34.24 22.79 1.43
C PRO A 74 -35.48 23.61 1.84
N ASP A 75 -36.41 23.01 2.59
CA ASP A 75 -37.66 23.68 3.02
C ASP A 75 -37.51 24.52 4.31
N GLN A 76 -36.29 24.67 4.81
CA GLN A 76 -36.02 25.52 5.96
C GLN A 76 -36.04 27.01 5.58
N ASN A 77 -36.33 27.88 6.57
CA ASN A 77 -36.38 29.33 6.37
C ASN A 77 -35.12 29.84 5.64
N PRO A 78 -35.26 30.62 4.54
CA PRO A 78 -34.12 31.00 3.70
C PRO A 78 -33.08 31.82 4.46
N ASN A 79 -33.52 32.67 5.39
CA ASN A 79 -32.63 33.44 6.26
C ASN A 79 -31.81 32.55 7.19
N VAL A 80 -32.40 31.45 7.70
CA VAL A 80 -31.69 30.49 8.57
C VAL A 80 -30.65 29.71 7.75
N ARG A 81 -31.00 29.30 6.52
CA ARG A 81 -30.08 28.62 5.60
C ARG A 81 -28.90 29.51 5.20
N LEU A 82 -29.17 30.79 4.94
CA LEU A 82 -28.13 31.77 4.62
C LEU A 82 -27.23 32.04 5.85
N LEU A 83 -27.83 32.25 7.02
CA LEU A 83 -27.09 32.49 8.26
C LEU A 83 -26.19 31.30 8.61
N SER A 84 -26.70 30.06 8.49
CA SER A 84 -25.91 28.86 8.77
C SER A 84 -24.76 28.69 7.77
N LEU A 85 -24.99 28.99 6.48
CA LEU A 85 -23.92 29.00 5.48
C LEU A 85 -22.85 30.06 5.80
N CYS A 86 -23.25 31.30 6.08
CA CYS A 86 -22.32 32.37 6.47
C CYS A 86 -21.51 31.99 7.72
N PHE A 87 -22.15 31.34 8.69
CA PHE A 87 -21.48 30.87 9.90
C PHE A 87 -20.45 29.76 9.60
N VAL A 88 -20.84 28.71 8.87
CA VAL A 88 -19.93 27.60 8.52
C VAL A 88 -18.78 28.07 7.62
N THR A 89 -19.04 29.01 6.70
CA THR A 89 -17.99 29.60 5.86
C THR A 89 -17.02 30.47 6.65
N LEU A 90 -17.50 31.27 7.60
CA LEU A 90 -16.63 32.02 8.50
C LEU A 90 -15.73 31.10 9.35
N LEU A 91 -16.28 30.01 9.88
CA LEU A 91 -15.51 29.03 10.66
C LEU A 91 -14.50 28.23 9.82
N THR A 92 -14.85 27.84 8.60
CA THR A 92 -13.93 27.10 7.72
C THR A 92 -12.83 28.01 7.18
N THR A 93 -13.14 29.26 6.85
CA THR A 93 -12.14 30.25 6.44
C THR A 93 -11.19 30.63 7.57
N SER A 94 -11.65 30.69 8.83
CA SER A 94 -10.76 30.98 9.96
C SER A 94 -9.65 29.93 10.09
N ILE A 95 -9.97 28.64 9.95
CA ILE A 95 -8.95 27.57 9.94
C ILE A 95 -8.10 27.61 8.68
N ILE A 96 -8.68 27.81 7.49
CA ILE A 96 -7.88 27.89 6.27
C ILE A 96 -6.83 29.00 6.38
N ILE A 97 -7.17 30.13 6.98
CA ILE A 97 -6.22 31.22 7.24
C ILE A 97 -5.09 30.76 8.17
N THR A 98 -5.39 30.10 9.29
CA THR A 98 -4.35 29.63 10.23
C THR A 98 -3.43 28.56 9.63
N GLU A 99 -3.95 27.71 8.76
CA GLU A 99 -3.17 26.70 8.03
C GLU A 99 -2.29 27.33 6.93
N VAL A 100 -2.81 28.31 6.18
CA VAL A 100 -2.01 29.06 5.18
C VAL A 100 -0.89 29.85 5.86
N LEU A 101 -1.17 30.45 7.02
CA LEU A 101 -0.16 31.12 7.84
C LEU A 101 0.91 30.13 8.32
N LEU A 102 0.52 28.93 8.74
CA LEU A 102 1.46 27.86 9.10
C LEU A 102 2.36 27.46 7.93
N LEU A 103 1.79 27.33 6.72
CA LEU A 103 2.57 27.05 5.52
C LEU A 103 3.58 28.18 5.20
N TYR A 104 3.20 29.43 5.47
CA TYR A 104 4.07 30.59 5.27
C TYR A 104 5.20 30.67 6.30
N THR A 105 4.91 30.45 7.59
CA THR A 105 5.90 30.55 8.68
C THR A 105 6.86 29.38 8.74
N SER A 106 6.44 28.20 8.30
CA SER A 106 7.22 26.95 8.39
C SER A 106 8.44 26.86 7.47
N LYS A 107 8.70 27.86 6.61
CA LYS A 107 9.89 27.97 5.74
C LYS A 107 10.22 26.70 4.95
N GLY A 108 9.22 25.91 4.57
CA GLY A 108 9.42 24.73 3.72
C GLY A 108 9.65 23.41 4.46
N ALA A 109 9.51 23.37 5.79
CA ALA A 109 9.60 22.10 6.53
C ALA A 109 8.39 21.21 6.21
N LEU A 110 8.66 20.01 5.68
CA LEU A 110 7.63 19.08 5.21
C LEU A 110 6.63 18.73 6.32
N GLU A 111 7.06 18.79 7.58
CA GLU A 111 6.20 18.52 8.72
C GLU A 111 4.92 19.37 8.66
N PHE A 112 5.13 20.68 8.69
CA PHE A 112 4.08 21.67 8.65
C PHE A 112 3.39 21.75 7.28
N ILE A 113 4.12 21.47 6.19
CA ILE A 113 3.53 21.43 4.85
C ILE A 113 2.42 20.38 4.76
N ALA A 114 2.67 19.17 5.28
CA ALA A 114 1.71 18.10 5.15
C ALA A 114 0.50 18.26 6.06
N ASP A 115 0.71 18.68 7.32
CA ASP A 115 -0.40 19.00 8.23
C ASP A 115 -1.25 20.15 7.64
N GLY A 116 -0.60 21.19 7.10
CA GLY A 116 -1.27 22.32 6.46
C GLY A 116 -2.06 21.95 5.21
N ILE A 117 -1.48 21.16 4.29
CA ILE A 117 -2.19 20.67 3.10
C ILE A 117 -3.39 19.81 3.49
N ALA A 118 -3.24 18.93 4.49
CA ALA A 118 -4.34 18.09 4.97
C ALA A 118 -5.47 18.91 5.59
N GLY A 119 -5.15 19.89 6.44
CA GLY A 119 -6.11 20.81 7.04
C GLY A 119 -6.88 21.62 5.99
N ILE A 120 -6.16 22.22 5.03
CA ILE A 120 -6.76 22.98 3.93
C ILE A 120 -7.66 22.08 3.07
N ALA A 121 -7.21 20.87 2.71
CA ALA A 121 -8.00 19.93 1.90
C ALA A 121 -9.31 19.53 2.58
N LEU A 122 -9.29 19.27 3.88
CA LEU A 122 -10.51 18.95 4.65
C LEU A 122 -11.47 20.14 4.70
N MET A 123 -10.99 21.33 5.07
CA MET A 123 -11.84 22.51 5.24
C MET A 123 -12.42 23.01 3.91
N THR A 124 -11.63 22.91 2.82
CA THR A 124 -12.12 23.20 1.46
C THR A 124 -13.18 22.18 1.02
N THR A 125 -13.02 20.89 1.35
CA THR A 125 -14.03 19.86 1.06
C THR A 125 -15.35 20.14 1.77
N VAL A 126 -15.31 20.49 3.06
CA VAL A 126 -16.51 20.89 3.83
C VAL A 126 -17.16 22.11 3.17
N SER A 127 -16.36 23.11 2.81
CA SER A 127 -16.84 24.33 2.16
C SER A 127 -17.53 24.02 0.83
N ILE A 128 -16.91 23.21 -0.05
CA ILE A 128 -17.49 22.82 -1.34
C ILE A 128 -18.85 22.13 -1.14
N LYS A 129 -18.95 21.17 -0.21
CA LYS A 129 -20.21 20.47 0.07
C LYS A 129 -21.30 21.42 0.56
N CYS A 130 -20.98 22.30 1.51
CA CYS A 130 -21.95 23.26 2.06
C CYS A 130 -22.48 24.26 1.01
N HIS A 131 -21.58 24.84 0.20
CA HIS A 131 -21.98 25.75 -0.86
C HIS A 131 -22.80 25.04 -1.93
N THR A 132 -22.40 23.82 -2.31
CA THR A 132 -23.18 23.00 -3.26
C THR A 132 -24.59 22.76 -2.74
N CYS A 133 -24.73 22.35 -1.48
CA CYS A 133 -26.04 22.08 -0.87
C CYS A 133 -26.93 23.33 -0.83
N TYR A 134 -26.34 24.51 -0.61
CA TYR A 134 -27.07 25.78 -0.64
C TYR A 134 -27.48 26.17 -2.06
N PHE A 135 -26.52 26.29 -2.98
CA PHE A 135 -26.76 26.80 -4.34
C PHE A 135 -27.58 25.83 -5.20
N ALA A 136 -27.40 24.52 -5.02
CA ALA A 136 -28.17 23.50 -5.72
C ALA A 136 -29.35 22.97 -4.87
N GLY A 137 -29.81 23.74 -3.88
CA GLY A 137 -30.91 23.35 -2.99
C GLY A 137 -32.22 23.02 -3.71
N ASP A 138 -32.51 23.69 -4.83
CA ASP A 138 -33.70 23.40 -5.65
C ASP A 138 -33.63 22.00 -6.29
N MET A 139 -32.43 21.54 -6.66
CA MET A 139 -32.22 20.21 -7.21
C MET A 139 -32.40 19.13 -6.14
N ILE A 140 -31.92 19.37 -4.91
CA ILE A 140 -32.15 18.49 -3.76
C ILE A 140 -33.65 18.39 -3.47
N LYS A 141 -34.35 19.53 -3.43
CA LYS A 141 -35.80 19.58 -3.23
C LYS A 141 -36.54 18.80 -4.31
N LYS A 142 -36.14 18.95 -5.58
CA LYS A 142 -36.71 18.20 -6.70
C LYS A 142 -36.48 16.70 -6.56
N LEU A 143 -35.30 16.25 -6.12
CA LEU A 143 -35.01 14.84 -5.85
C LEU A 143 -35.84 14.30 -4.69
N LEU A 144 -35.96 15.05 -3.58
CA LEU A 144 -36.80 14.68 -2.44
C LEU A 144 -38.28 14.56 -2.84
N ASN A 145 -38.84 15.54 -3.55
CA ASN A 145 -40.23 15.47 -4.02
C ASN A 145 -40.46 14.25 -4.93
N LYS A 146 -39.49 13.92 -5.80
CA LYS A 146 -39.54 12.71 -6.62
C LYS A 146 -39.59 11.43 -5.78
N ILE A 147 -38.86 11.35 -4.66
CA ILE A 147 -38.94 10.20 -3.73
C ILE A 147 -40.38 10.07 -3.24
N GLU A 148 -40.94 11.14 -2.66
CA GLU A 148 -42.29 11.12 -2.09
C GLU A 148 -43.36 10.73 -3.15
N ASP A 149 -43.26 11.31 -4.35
CA ASP A 149 -44.16 11.01 -5.46
C ASP A 149 -44.05 9.56 -5.92
N GLU A 150 -42.85 8.99 -5.96
CA GLU A 150 -42.64 7.60 -6.34
C GLU A 150 -43.22 6.62 -5.32
N TRP A 151 -43.11 6.90 -4.03
CA TRP A 151 -43.75 6.08 -2.99
C TRP A 151 -45.27 6.02 -3.13
N LYS A 152 -45.92 7.04 -3.72
CA LYS A 152 -47.37 7.04 -4.02
C LYS A 152 -47.73 6.21 -5.26
N ILE A 153 -46.77 5.94 -6.15
CA ILE A 153 -46.99 5.22 -7.42
C ILE A 153 -46.95 3.70 -7.23
N TRP A 154 -46.09 3.20 -6.34
CA TRP A 154 -45.95 1.76 -6.09
C TRP A 154 -47.13 1.24 -5.26
N LYS A 155 -47.80 0.19 -5.75
CA LYS A 155 -49.03 -0.36 -5.13
C LYS A 155 -48.94 -1.83 -4.75
N SER A 156 -48.11 -2.62 -5.43
CA SER A 156 -47.92 -4.03 -5.08
C SER A 156 -47.18 -4.13 -3.75
N LYS A 157 -47.60 -5.09 -2.92
CA LYS A 157 -47.00 -5.34 -1.61
C LYS A 157 -45.53 -5.71 -1.74
N GLU A 158 -45.18 -6.47 -2.78
CA GLU A 158 -43.83 -6.94 -3.08
C GLU A 158 -42.94 -5.76 -3.52
N GLU A 159 -43.44 -4.89 -4.41
CA GLU A 159 -42.73 -3.68 -4.84
C GLU A 159 -42.45 -2.73 -3.66
N ILE A 160 -43.46 -2.53 -2.80
CA ILE A 160 -43.30 -1.72 -1.57
C ILE A 160 -42.27 -2.37 -0.63
N THR A 161 -42.32 -3.69 -0.47
CA THR A 161 -41.35 -4.43 0.37
C THR A 161 -39.92 -4.28 -0.17
N ILE A 162 -39.72 -4.30 -1.48
CA ILE A 162 -38.42 -4.03 -2.11
C ILE A 162 -37.95 -2.62 -1.74
N MET A 163 -38.79 -1.60 -1.96
CA MET A 163 -38.44 -0.21 -1.64
C MET A 163 -38.12 -0.02 -0.15
N GLU A 164 -38.88 -0.64 0.74
CA GLU A 164 -38.61 -0.63 2.18
C GLU A 164 -37.28 -1.28 2.53
N ASN A 165 -36.93 -2.41 1.91
CA ASN A 165 -35.68 -3.11 2.19
C ASN A 165 -34.47 -2.24 1.82
N TYR A 166 -34.50 -1.58 0.66
CA TYR A 166 -33.44 -0.65 0.27
C TYR A 166 -33.40 0.61 1.14
N ALA A 167 -34.56 1.11 1.60
CA ALA A 167 -34.61 2.22 2.54
C ALA A 167 -34.03 1.85 3.92
N LYS A 168 -34.31 0.63 4.42
CA LYS A 168 -33.72 0.06 5.64
C LYS A 168 -32.21 -0.15 5.50
N GLU A 169 -31.77 -0.68 4.36
CA GLU A 169 -30.36 -0.87 4.03
C GLU A 169 -29.61 0.47 3.98
N GLY A 170 -30.16 1.47 3.31
CA GLY A 170 -29.61 2.82 3.27
C GLY A 170 -29.47 3.44 4.67
N ARG A 171 -30.49 3.30 5.51
CA ARG A 171 -30.43 3.73 6.91
C ARG A 171 -29.31 3.02 7.68
N PHE A 172 -29.16 1.70 7.49
CA PHE A 172 -28.09 0.94 8.14
C PHE A 172 -26.71 1.46 7.74
N TYR A 173 -26.48 1.72 6.45
CA TYR A 173 -25.23 2.30 5.96
C TYR A 173 -24.97 3.69 6.54
N ILE A 174 -25.99 4.56 6.60
CA ILE A 174 -25.88 5.90 7.18
C ILE A 174 -25.47 5.81 8.67
N ILE A 175 -26.13 4.95 9.45
CA ILE A 175 -25.82 4.78 10.88
C ILE A 175 -24.38 4.27 11.07
N GLY A 176 -23.99 3.22 10.33
CA GLY A 176 -22.63 2.69 10.38
C GLY A 176 -21.58 3.74 10.01
N TYR A 177 -21.85 4.54 8.98
CA TYR A 177 -20.96 5.61 8.53
C TYR A 177 -20.82 6.74 9.56
N ILE A 178 -21.93 7.16 10.16
CA ILE A 178 -21.95 8.17 11.24
C ILE A 178 -21.15 7.70 12.45
N ILE A 179 -21.36 6.45 12.91
CA ILE A 179 -20.63 5.88 14.05
C ILE A 179 -19.13 5.85 13.74
N TYR A 180 -18.74 5.41 12.56
CA TYR A 180 -17.34 5.37 12.14
C TYR A 180 -16.67 6.76 12.16
N ILE A 181 -17.31 7.78 11.57
CA ILE A 181 -16.74 9.13 11.49
C ILE A 181 -16.68 9.80 12.87
N TYR A 182 -17.72 9.70 13.69
CA TYR A 182 -17.68 10.29 15.04
C TYR A 182 -16.71 9.56 15.97
N THR A 183 -16.59 8.23 15.89
CA THR A 183 -15.61 7.48 16.70
C THR A 183 -14.18 7.86 16.34
N THR A 184 -13.85 7.95 15.05
CA THR A 184 -12.52 8.40 14.59
C THR A 184 -12.22 9.86 15.00
N MET A 185 -13.21 10.75 14.95
CA MET A 185 -13.10 12.12 15.45
C MET A 185 -12.81 12.17 16.95
N ILE A 186 -13.57 11.43 17.77
CA ILE A 186 -13.39 11.39 19.24
C ILE A 186 -12.01 10.84 19.58
N LEU A 187 -11.60 9.72 18.96
CA LEU A 187 -10.27 9.15 19.16
C LEU A 187 -9.17 10.16 18.82
N SER A 188 -9.33 10.92 17.73
CA SER A 188 -8.38 11.97 17.33
C SER A 188 -8.30 13.09 18.36
N PHE A 189 -9.43 13.54 18.92
CA PHE A 189 -9.47 14.57 19.96
C PHE A 189 -8.83 14.12 21.27
N LEU A 190 -8.96 12.84 21.63
CA LEU A 190 -8.33 12.25 22.81
C LEU A 190 -6.80 12.22 22.70
N THR A 191 -6.24 12.13 21.48
CA THR A 191 -4.78 12.12 21.30
C THR A 191 -4.08 13.37 21.85
N SER A 192 -4.74 14.53 21.83
CA SER A 192 -4.20 15.79 22.38
C SER A 192 -3.93 15.76 23.88
N PHE A 193 -4.58 14.84 24.62
CA PHE A 193 -4.40 14.70 26.07
C PHE A 193 -3.55 13.50 26.48
N LEU A 194 -3.11 12.66 25.52
CA LEU A 194 -2.19 11.55 25.80
C LEU A 194 -0.92 11.99 26.55
N PRO A 195 -0.27 13.14 26.26
CA PRO A 195 0.90 13.59 27.00
C PRO A 195 0.67 13.70 28.52
N LYS A 196 -0.48 14.23 28.96
CA LYS A 196 -0.85 14.32 30.39
C LYS A 196 -1.09 12.97 31.04
N ILE A 197 -1.70 12.05 30.31
CA ILE A 197 -1.92 10.68 30.78
C ILE A 197 -0.56 9.98 30.96
N PHE A 198 0.36 10.16 30.00
CA PHE A 198 1.71 9.63 30.14
C PHE A 198 2.51 10.30 31.24
N ASP A 199 2.33 11.60 31.51
CA ASP A 199 2.98 12.28 32.64
C ASP A 199 2.50 11.73 33.99
N LEU A 200 1.23 11.29 34.08
CA LEU A 200 0.69 10.62 35.26
C LEU A 200 1.24 9.19 35.45
N ILE A 201 1.35 8.42 34.36
CA ILE A 201 1.71 6.99 34.40
C ILE A 201 3.24 6.77 34.37
N SER A 202 3.96 7.65 33.67
CA SER A 202 5.41 7.60 33.45
C SER A 202 5.97 9.03 33.44
N PRO A 203 6.11 9.65 34.63
CA PRO A 203 6.57 11.04 34.75
C PRO A 203 8.01 11.19 34.25
N LEU A 204 8.26 12.27 33.51
CA LEU A 204 9.60 12.73 33.11
C LEU A 204 10.00 13.92 34.00
N ASN A 205 11.30 14.27 34.02
CA ASN A 205 11.79 15.47 34.75
C ASN A 205 11.12 16.77 34.28
N GLU A 206 10.64 16.80 33.04
CA GLU A 206 9.84 17.88 32.47
C GLU A 206 8.53 17.32 31.92
N SER A 207 7.42 18.06 32.10
CA SER A 207 6.10 17.69 31.57
C SER A 207 6.10 17.69 30.04
N ARG A 208 5.47 16.68 29.43
CA ARG A 208 5.39 16.57 27.97
C ARG A 208 4.51 17.69 27.40
N PRO A 209 4.91 18.36 26.30
CA PRO A 209 4.11 19.43 25.71
C PRO A 209 2.79 18.88 25.16
N LEU A 210 1.71 19.64 25.35
CA LEU A 210 0.42 19.33 24.75
C LEU A 210 0.46 19.61 23.26
N ARG A 211 -0.18 18.77 22.46
CA ARG A 211 -0.18 18.91 21.00
C ARG A 211 -1.60 19.00 20.47
N HIS A 212 -1.85 19.97 19.60
CA HIS A 212 -3.12 20.12 18.93
C HIS A 212 -3.33 19.00 17.89
N VAL A 213 -4.59 18.64 17.66
CA VAL A 213 -4.99 17.61 16.68
C VAL A 213 -4.53 17.99 15.27
N ILE A 214 -4.61 19.28 14.93
CA ILE A 214 -4.08 19.84 13.70
C ILE A 214 -3.13 20.98 14.10
N MET A 215 -1.91 20.95 13.60
CA MET A 215 -0.94 22.01 13.85
C MET A 215 -1.44 23.27 13.15
N ASN A 216 -1.40 24.42 13.84
CA ASN A 216 -1.91 25.69 13.32
C ASN A 216 -1.08 26.84 13.87
N GLU A 217 -0.96 27.91 13.08
CA GLU A 217 -0.26 29.13 13.49
C GLU A 217 -1.28 30.21 13.87
N TYR A 218 -1.29 30.59 15.16
CA TYR A 218 -2.13 31.66 15.69
C TYR A 218 -1.31 32.91 16.08
N PHE A 219 0.02 32.91 15.89
CA PHE A 219 0.95 33.96 16.35
C PHE A 219 0.89 34.26 17.85
N VAL A 220 0.48 33.26 18.63
CA VAL A 220 0.39 33.29 20.09
C VAL A 220 1.03 32.00 20.60
N ASP A 221 1.62 32.02 21.80
CA ASP A 221 2.22 30.80 22.38
C ASP A 221 1.16 29.69 22.52
N SER A 222 1.37 28.63 21.72
CA SER A 222 0.47 27.46 21.64
C SER A 222 0.33 26.70 22.95
N GLN A 223 1.34 26.73 23.84
CA GLN A 223 1.29 26.05 25.13
C GLN A 223 0.56 26.88 26.18
N GLU A 224 0.79 28.20 26.21
CA GLU A 224 0.10 29.12 27.12
C GLU A 224 -1.40 29.21 26.80
N TYR A 225 -1.76 29.30 25.51
CA TYR A 225 -3.14 29.44 25.04
C TYR A 225 -3.72 28.12 24.53
N PHE A 226 -3.25 26.98 25.05
CA PHE A 226 -3.66 25.66 24.57
C PHE A 226 -5.17 25.44 24.62
N TYR A 227 -5.84 25.76 25.74
CA TYR A 227 -7.28 25.45 25.91
C TYR A 227 -8.19 26.30 25.01
N PRO A 228 -8.01 27.64 24.89
CA PRO A 228 -8.77 28.44 23.93
C PRO A 228 -8.61 27.97 22.49
N ILE A 229 -7.37 27.69 22.06
CA ILE A 229 -7.07 27.21 20.70
C ILE A 229 -7.71 25.83 20.48
N TYR A 230 -7.55 24.91 21.44
CA TYR A 230 -8.16 23.58 21.39
C TYR A 230 -9.69 23.65 21.29
N PHE A 231 -10.33 24.52 22.06
CA PHE A 231 -11.79 24.70 22.02
C PHE A 231 -12.28 25.26 20.68
N HIS A 232 -11.60 26.28 20.14
CA HIS A 232 -11.91 26.79 18.80
C HIS A 232 -11.74 25.68 17.74
N MET A 233 -10.61 24.98 17.73
CA MET A 233 -10.34 23.93 16.75
C MET A 233 -11.32 22.76 16.82
N THR A 234 -11.59 22.24 18.01
CA THR A 234 -12.51 21.11 18.20
C THR A 234 -13.95 21.47 17.82
N SER A 235 -14.41 22.68 18.16
CA SER A 235 -15.76 23.14 17.78
C SER A 235 -15.91 23.26 16.26
N VAL A 236 -14.93 23.86 15.57
CA VAL A 236 -14.98 23.98 14.11
C VAL A 236 -14.89 22.61 13.42
N ILE A 237 -13.99 21.74 13.85
CA ILE A 237 -13.86 20.38 13.27
C ILE A 237 -15.16 19.58 13.47
N MET A 238 -15.76 19.65 14.66
CA MET A 238 -17.02 18.97 14.95
C MET A 238 -18.16 19.48 14.05
N ILE A 239 -18.33 20.80 13.95
CA ILE A 239 -19.34 21.41 13.06
C ILE A 239 -19.07 21.02 11.60
N GLY A 240 -17.82 21.11 11.14
CA GLY A 240 -17.43 20.76 9.79
C GLY A 240 -17.69 19.31 9.44
N ILE A 241 -17.38 18.37 10.34
CA ILE A 241 -17.67 16.94 10.18
C ILE A 241 -19.18 16.68 10.16
N THR A 242 -19.98 17.36 10.98
CA THR A 242 -21.45 17.24 10.91
C THR A 242 -21.98 17.72 9.56
N CYS A 243 -21.46 18.83 9.02
CA CYS A 243 -21.80 19.32 7.67
C CYS A 243 -21.44 18.29 6.59
N PHE A 244 -20.26 17.69 6.71
CA PHE A 244 -19.77 16.67 5.80
C PHE A 244 -20.68 15.43 5.81
N LEU A 245 -21.01 14.94 7.01
CA LEU A 245 -21.90 13.78 7.21
C LEU A 245 -23.32 14.04 6.71
N ALA A 246 -23.85 15.25 6.89
CA ALA A 246 -25.20 15.60 6.41
C ALA A 246 -25.31 15.44 4.89
N ASN A 247 -24.29 15.90 4.15
CA ASN A 247 -24.22 15.79 2.69
C ASN A 247 -24.04 14.34 2.21
N ASP A 248 -23.21 13.55 2.90
CA ASP A 248 -23.04 12.13 2.53
C ASP A 248 -24.27 11.29 2.88
N ALA A 249 -24.97 11.62 3.98
CA ALA A 249 -26.19 10.93 4.35
C ALA A 249 -27.29 11.11 3.29
N ILE A 250 -27.47 12.33 2.76
CA ILE A 250 -28.47 12.55 1.70
C ILE A 250 -28.07 11.87 0.38
N PHE A 251 -26.77 11.85 0.06
CA PHE A 251 -26.25 11.08 -1.09
C PHE A 251 -26.53 9.58 -0.98
N LEU A 252 -26.34 9.00 0.21
CA LEU A 252 -26.65 7.60 0.49
C LEU A 252 -28.16 7.33 0.38
N VAL A 253 -29.01 8.23 0.89
CA VAL A 253 -30.48 8.13 0.73
C VAL A 253 -30.85 8.08 -0.75
N PHE A 254 -30.34 9.01 -1.56
CA PHE A 254 -30.64 9.06 -3.00
C PHE A 254 -30.15 7.82 -3.73
N THR A 255 -28.96 7.32 -3.40
CA THR A 255 -28.44 6.11 -4.02
C THR A 255 -29.26 4.88 -3.66
N SER A 256 -29.55 4.67 -2.37
CA SER A 256 -30.37 3.54 -1.92
C SER A 256 -31.75 3.57 -2.56
N HIS A 257 -32.34 4.76 -2.71
CA HIS A 257 -33.61 4.93 -3.40
C HIS A 257 -33.53 4.54 -4.88
N VAL A 258 -32.54 5.03 -5.63
CA VAL A 258 -32.31 4.66 -7.04
C VAL A 258 -32.09 3.17 -7.22
N CYS A 259 -31.28 2.56 -6.35
CA CYS A 259 -31.07 1.11 -6.34
C CYS A 259 -32.39 0.36 -6.14
N GLY A 260 -33.21 0.83 -5.19
CA GLY A 260 -34.55 0.29 -4.94
C GLY A 260 -35.46 0.41 -6.16
N LEU A 261 -35.47 1.56 -6.84
CA LEU A 261 -36.25 1.78 -8.06
C LEU A 261 -35.85 0.80 -9.17
N PHE A 262 -34.55 0.65 -9.46
CA PHE A 262 -34.10 -0.28 -10.49
C PHE A 262 -34.45 -1.73 -10.15
N THR A 263 -34.37 -2.12 -8.87
CA THR A 263 -34.76 -3.46 -8.44
C THR A 263 -36.27 -3.68 -8.53
N ALA A 264 -37.10 -2.72 -8.12
CA ALA A 264 -38.55 -2.78 -8.25
C ALA A 264 -38.99 -2.81 -9.72
N VAL A 265 -38.35 -2.02 -10.58
CA VAL A 265 -38.54 -2.05 -12.04
C VAL A 265 -38.17 -3.42 -12.62
N GLY A 266 -37.05 -3.99 -12.18
CA GLY A 266 -36.62 -5.33 -12.59
C GLY A 266 -37.58 -6.44 -12.13
N TYR A 267 -38.12 -6.34 -10.91
CA TYR A 267 -39.15 -7.26 -10.41
C TYR A 267 -40.41 -7.21 -11.28
N ARG A 268 -40.90 -6.00 -11.59
CA ARG A 268 -42.06 -5.81 -12.47
C ARG A 268 -41.80 -6.47 -13.82
N LEU A 269 -40.63 -6.28 -14.42
CA LEU A 269 -40.28 -6.90 -15.70
C LEU A 269 -40.36 -8.44 -15.70
N GLU A 270 -39.84 -9.08 -14.65
CA GLU A 270 -39.88 -10.54 -14.53
C GLU A 270 -41.31 -11.07 -14.44
N HIS A 271 -42.19 -10.36 -13.70
CA HIS A 271 -43.58 -10.77 -13.52
C HIS A 271 -44.41 -10.61 -14.80
N LEU A 272 -44.16 -9.52 -15.55
CA LEU A 272 -44.78 -9.28 -16.86
C LEU A 272 -44.55 -10.41 -17.87
N LEU A 273 -43.43 -11.12 -17.75
CA LEU A 273 -43.04 -12.18 -18.67
C LEU A 273 -43.45 -13.58 -18.17
N LYS A 274 -43.91 -13.74 -16.91
CA LYS A 274 -44.31 -15.02 -16.31
C LYS A 274 -45.83 -15.24 -16.27
N GLU A 275 -46.63 -14.20 -16.09
CA GLU A 275 -48.11 -14.30 -15.93
C GLU A 275 -48.88 -14.73 -17.19
N ASN A 276 -48.23 -14.92 -18.35
CA ASN A 276 -48.93 -15.26 -19.60
C ASN A 276 -49.47 -16.71 -19.66
N ASN A 277 -49.23 -17.56 -18.66
CA ASN A 277 -49.53 -19.00 -18.74
C ASN A 277 -50.84 -19.45 -18.07
N ASP A 278 -51.48 -18.66 -17.20
CA ASP A 278 -52.46 -19.22 -16.26
C ASP A 278 -53.96 -18.95 -16.55
N GLU A 279 -54.36 -18.09 -17.49
CA GLU A 279 -55.80 -17.84 -17.76
C GLU A 279 -56.20 -17.85 -19.24
N LYS A 280 -57.24 -18.65 -19.56
CA LYS A 280 -57.95 -18.71 -20.86
C LYS A 280 -58.78 -17.44 -21.11
N ILE A 281 -58.12 -16.29 -21.24
CA ILE A 281 -58.75 -15.03 -21.65
C ILE A 281 -58.65 -14.91 -23.18
N SER A 282 -59.65 -14.31 -23.84
CA SER A 282 -59.64 -14.03 -25.29
C SER A 282 -58.33 -13.34 -25.72
N SER A 283 -57.71 -13.83 -26.79
CA SER A 283 -56.37 -13.40 -27.26
C SER A 283 -56.21 -11.88 -27.46
N ASP A 284 -57.28 -11.18 -27.86
CA ASP A 284 -57.25 -9.72 -28.07
C ASP A 284 -57.19 -8.93 -26.75
N HIS A 285 -57.90 -9.36 -25.71
CA HIS A 285 -57.93 -8.68 -24.41
C HIS A 285 -56.61 -8.88 -23.64
N GLN A 286 -56.04 -10.09 -23.68
CA GLN A 286 -54.74 -10.43 -23.10
C GLN A 286 -53.59 -9.64 -23.76
N SER A 287 -53.65 -9.45 -25.09
CA SER A 287 -52.65 -8.67 -25.83
C SER A 287 -52.66 -7.17 -25.46
N LYS A 288 -53.85 -6.59 -25.23
CA LYS A 288 -54.05 -5.18 -24.82
C LYS A 288 -53.60 -4.94 -23.37
N GLU A 289 -53.81 -5.90 -22.50
CA GLU A 289 -53.37 -5.83 -21.09
C GLU A 289 -51.85 -5.96 -20.96
N CYS A 290 -51.24 -6.92 -21.65
CA CYS A 290 -49.79 -7.06 -21.73
C CYS A 290 -49.13 -5.77 -22.28
N SER A 291 -49.73 -5.17 -23.31
CA SER A 291 -49.29 -3.88 -23.88
C SER A 291 -49.42 -2.71 -22.89
N ARG A 292 -50.49 -2.66 -22.07
CA ARG A 292 -50.63 -1.65 -21.01
C ARG A 292 -49.58 -1.83 -19.92
N ASN A 293 -49.30 -3.08 -19.54
CA ASN A 293 -48.38 -3.37 -18.45
C ASN A 293 -46.90 -3.13 -18.84
N ILE A 294 -46.50 -3.40 -20.09
CA ILE A 294 -45.16 -2.99 -20.57
C ILE A 294 -44.99 -1.46 -20.61
N ILE A 295 -46.03 -0.70 -20.98
CA ILE A 295 -45.99 0.77 -20.94
C ILE A 295 -45.78 1.26 -19.49
N ARG A 296 -46.46 0.65 -18.51
CA ARG A 296 -46.26 0.96 -17.09
C ARG A 296 -44.84 0.66 -16.63
N PHE A 297 -44.25 -0.45 -17.08
CA PHE A 297 -42.84 -0.79 -16.83
C PHE A 297 -41.90 0.24 -17.46
N ILE A 298 -42.06 0.58 -18.74
CA ILE A 298 -41.22 1.56 -19.45
C ILE A 298 -41.26 2.91 -18.74
N ASN A 299 -42.45 3.36 -18.33
CA ASN A 299 -42.59 4.62 -17.59
C ASN A 299 -41.88 4.56 -16.22
N ALA A 300 -41.91 3.43 -15.53
CA ALA A 300 -41.19 3.25 -14.27
C ALA A 300 -39.66 3.22 -14.49
N HIS A 301 -39.17 2.51 -15.50
CA HIS A 301 -37.75 2.49 -15.87
C HIS A 301 -37.26 3.88 -16.26
N LYS A 302 -38.04 4.63 -17.04
CA LYS A 302 -37.71 6.01 -17.41
C LYS A 302 -37.59 6.92 -16.20
N ARG A 303 -38.49 6.82 -15.21
CA ARG A 303 -38.40 7.60 -13.96
C ARG A 303 -37.16 7.26 -13.15
N ALA A 304 -36.82 5.97 -13.03
CA ALA A 304 -35.60 5.54 -12.33
C ALA A 304 -34.33 6.09 -12.98
N VAL A 305 -34.25 6.03 -14.32
CA VAL A 305 -33.16 6.63 -15.10
C VAL A 305 -33.12 8.15 -14.92
N GLU A 306 -34.25 8.84 -15.04
CA GLU A 306 -34.32 10.30 -14.84
C GLU A 306 -33.92 10.71 -13.42
N PHE A 307 -34.20 9.89 -12.41
CA PHE A 307 -33.74 10.14 -11.04
C PHE A 307 -32.20 10.02 -10.97
N ALA A 308 -31.63 8.95 -11.52
CA ALA A 308 -30.19 8.74 -11.55
C ALA A 308 -29.45 9.86 -12.31
N ASP A 309 -30.00 10.31 -13.45
CA ASP A 309 -29.43 11.41 -14.25
C ASP A 309 -29.48 12.76 -13.48
N LEU A 310 -30.59 13.04 -12.77
CA LEU A 310 -30.69 14.24 -11.93
C LEU A 310 -29.69 14.19 -10.78
N MET A 311 -29.55 13.02 -10.14
CA MET A 311 -28.57 12.80 -9.08
C MET A 311 -27.14 12.99 -9.59
N GLU A 312 -26.78 12.39 -10.73
CA GLU A 312 -25.46 12.57 -11.37
C GLU A 312 -25.18 14.05 -11.61
N SER A 313 -26.13 14.79 -12.19
CA SER A 313 -25.95 16.21 -12.51
C SER A 313 -25.67 17.08 -11.28
N TYR A 314 -26.25 16.74 -10.12
CA TYR A 314 -26.02 17.45 -8.86
C TYR A 314 -24.63 17.15 -8.28
N PHE A 315 -24.22 15.87 -8.26
CA PHE A 315 -22.97 15.47 -7.62
C PHE A 315 -21.73 15.61 -8.51
N SER A 316 -21.89 15.71 -9.84
CA SER A 316 -20.78 15.58 -10.80
C SER A 316 -19.62 16.56 -10.55
N LEU A 317 -19.86 17.87 -10.58
CA LEU A 317 -18.80 18.88 -10.45
C LEU A 317 -18.17 18.92 -9.03
N PRO A 318 -18.94 18.97 -7.92
CA PRO A 318 -18.37 18.94 -6.57
C PRO A 318 -17.50 17.71 -6.34
N SER A 319 -17.93 16.56 -6.86
CA SER A 319 -17.21 15.30 -6.72
C SER A 319 -15.85 15.30 -7.43
N LEU A 320 -15.71 16.01 -8.55
CA LEU A 320 -14.42 16.17 -9.25
C LEU A 320 -13.41 16.91 -8.38
N LEU A 321 -13.84 18.06 -7.82
CA LEU A 321 -12.99 18.88 -6.97
C LEU A 321 -12.56 18.12 -5.70
N ILE A 322 -13.51 17.45 -5.05
CA ILE A 322 -13.25 16.66 -3.84
C ILE A 322 -12.32 15.48 -4.13
N THR A 323 -12.53 14.75 -5.24
CA THR A 323 -11.67 13.62 -5.62
C THR A 323 -10.25 14.08 -5.91
N GLY A 324 -10.08 15.21 -6.62
CA GLY A 324 -8.76 15.80 -6.87
C GLY A 324 -8.03 16.19 -5.58
N MET A 325 -8.72 16.85 -4.65
CA MET A 325 -8.16 17.21 -3.33
C MET A 325 -7.80 15.97 -2.50
N ASN A 326 -8.62 14.93 -2.54
CA ASN A 326 -8.35 13.66 -1.87
C ASN A 326 -7.10 12.97 -2.42
N ILE A 327 -6.85 12.98 -3.74
CA ILE A 327 -5.62 12.40 -4.33
C ILE A 327 -4.38 13.14 -3.81
N ILE A 328 -4.41 14.47 -3.82
CA ILE A 328 -3.29 15.30 -3.33
C ILE A 328 -3.06 15.02 -1.84
N CYS A 329 -4.12 15.06 -1.03
CA CYS A 329 -4.04 14.85 0.40
C CYS A 329 -3.57 13.44 0.76
N LEU A 330 -4.04 12.41 0.05
CA LEU A 330 -3.66 11.03 0.27
C LEU A 330 -2.17 10.80 -0.05
N SER A 331 -1.69 11.39 -1.15
CA SER A 331 -0.27 11.32 -1.55
C SER A 331 0.66 11.92 -0.49
N VAL A 332 0.27 13.08 0.07
CA VAL A 332 1.04 13.78 1.12
C VAL A 332 0.94 13.06 2.47
N SER A 333 -0.23 12.49 2.81
CA SER A 333 -0.41 11.75 4.06
C SER A 333 0.41 10.45 4.07
N LEU A 334 0.45 9.73 2.94
CA LEU A 334 1.28 8.55 2.76
C LEU A 334 2.78 8.86 2.91
N LEU A 335 3.22 10.01 2.40
CA LEU A 335 4.58 10.51 2.57
C LEU A 335 4.94 10.67 4.05
N ARG A 336 4.04 11.28 4.84
CA ARG A 336 4.27 11.47 6.28
C ARG A 336 4.24 10.17 7.08
N VAL A 337 3.35 9.24 6.73
CA VAL A 337 3.37 7.90 7.32
C VAL A 337 4.74 7.24 7.09
N ALA A 338 5.30 7.39 5.90
CA ALA A 338 6.62 6.84 5.58
C ALA A 338 7.76 7.51 6.37
N GLU A 339 7.74 8.83 6.56
CA GLU A 339 8.77 9.56 7.30
C GLU A 339 8.74 9.34 8.81
N LEU A 340 7.54 9.16 9.37
CA LEU A 340 7.36 9.11 10.81
C LEU A 340 7.60 7.71 11.38
N LEU A 341 7.81 6.69 10.54
CA LEU A 341 8.09 5.31 10.96
C LEU A 341 9.25 5.26 11.96
N GLY A 342 8.92 4.95 13.22
CA GLY A 342 9.84 4.98 14.38
C GLY A 342 9.42 5.95 15.50
N LYS A 343 8.53 6.92 15.23
CA LYS A 343 7.90 7.80 16.22
C LYS A 343 6.46 7.35 16.50
N SER A 344 6.28 6.55 17.56
CA SER A 344 5.04 5.76 17.77
C SER A 344 3.74 6.57 17.82
N ALA A 345 3.72 7.78 18.39
CA ALA A 345 2.48 8.55 18.54
C ALA A 345 2.03 9.26 17.25
N GLU A 346 2.97 9.83 16.46
CA GLU A 346 2.63 10.62 15.26
C GLU A 346 2.25 9.72 14.07
N VAL A 347 2.89 8.55 13.93
CA VAL A 347 2.55 7.56 12.88
C VAL A 347 1.11 7.09 13.02
N VAL A 348 0.64 6.82 14.24
CA VAL A 348 -0.72 6.35 14.49
C VAL A 348 -1.75 7.37 14.02
N LYS A 349 -1.52 8.67 14.28
CA LYS A 349 -2.39 9.76 13.83
C LYS A 349 -2.51 9.78 12.30
N PHE A 350 -1.40 9.84 11.58
CA PHE A 350 -1.42 9.94 10.11
C PHE A 350 -1.90 8.65 9.44
N THR A 351 -1.63 7.49 10.03
CA THR A 351 -2.13 6.19 9.53
C THR A 351 -3.64 6.11 9.71
N ALA A 352 -4.18 6.52 10.86
CA ALA A 352 -5.62 6.58 11.10
C ALA A 352 -6.31 7.56 10.14
N PHE A 353 -5.72 8.73 9.92
CA PHE A 353 -6.22 9.72 8.96
C PHE A 353 -6.25 9.18 7.51
N THR A 354 -5.14 8.58 7.07
CA THR A 354 -5.03 7.95 5.75
C THR A 354 -6.07 6.82 5.58
N GLY A 355 -6.25 6.00 6.62
CA GLY A 355 -7.27 4.95 6.65
C GLY A 355 -8.70 5.50 6.53
N ALA A 356 -9.01 6.61 7.20
CA ALA A 356 -10.30 7.27 7.12
C ALA A 356 -10.59 7.84 5.72
N GLN A 357 -9.59 8.43 5.06
CA GLN A 357 -9.71 8.91 3.69
C GLN A 357 -9.98 7.76 2.70
N LEU A 358 -9.24 6.67 2.82
CA LEU A 358 -9.44 5.47 1.97
C LEU A 358 -10.81 4.87 2.18
N PHE A 359 -11.28 4.76 3.43
CA PHE A 359 -12.61 4.24 3.73
C PHE A 359 -13.72 5.11 3.13
N HIS A 360 -13.62 6.44 3.24
CA HIS A 360 -14.57 7.36 2.62
C HIS A 360 -14.65 7.18 1.09
N MET A 361 -13.49 7.13 0.41
CA MET A 361 -13.43 6.92 -1.04
C MET A 361 -13.98 5.55 -1.46
N TYR A 362 -13.73 4.51 -0.64
CA TYR A 362 -14.32 3.20 -0.83
C TYR A 362 -15.85 3.24 -0.72
N CYS A 363 -16.41 3.90 0.31
CA CYS A 363 -17.86 4.02 0.48
C CYS A 363 -18.53 4.69 -0.73
N ILE A 364 -17.99 5.80 -1.24
CA ILE A 364 -18.55 6.47 -2.43
C ILE A 364 -18.49 5.54 -3.65
N SER A 365 -17.36 4.85 -3.84
CA SER A 365 -17.15 3.94 -4.98
C SER A 365 -18.04 2.70 -4.92
N PHE A 366 -18.26 2.15 -3.71
CA PHE A 366 -19.19 1.04 -3.45
C PHE A 366 -20.62 1.40 -3.84
N VAL A 367 -21.07 2.58 -3.41
CA VAL A 367 -22.41 3.10 -3.65
C VAL A 367 -22.61 3.39 -5.15
N GLY A 368 -21.59 3.95 -5.82
CA GLY A 368 -21.57 4.10 -7.28
C GLY A 368 -21.65 2.77 -8.03
N GLN A 369 -20.89 1.76 -7.59
CA GLN A 369 -20.93 0.41 -8.17
C GLN A 369 -22.33 -0.22 -8.06
N LYS A 370 -23.02 -0.08 -6.91
CA LYS A 370 -24.39 -0.60 -6.75
C LYS A 370 -25.37 -0.03 -7.80
N ILE A 371 -25.25 1.24 -8.17
CA ILE A 371 -26.11 1.84 -9.21
C ILE A 371 -25.81 1.21 -10.58
N ILE A 372 -24.53 1.01 -10.91
CA ILE A 372 -24.10 0.38 -12.17
C ILE A 372 -24.64 -1.05 -12.25
N ASP A 373 -24.50 -1.82 -11.17
CA ASP A 373 -24.94 -3.21 -11.10
C ASP A 373 -26.47 -3.31 -11.22
N HIS A 374 -27.23 -2.50 -10.47
CA HIS A 374 -28.70 -2.54 -10.53
C HIS A 374 -29.26 -2.03 -11.85
N SER A 375 -28.67 -1.00 -12.46
CA SER A 375 -29.14 -0.47 -13.74
C SER A 375 -28.80 -1.39 -14.93
N SER A 376 -27.62 -2.02 -14.93
CA SER A 376 -27.22 -2.98 -15.97
C SER A 376 -28.03 -4.28 -15.90
N ASN A 377 -28.39 -4.74 -14.70
CA ASN A 377 -29.15 -5.96 -14.48
C ASN A 377 -30.54 -5.96 -15.15
N ILE A 378 -31.12 -4.77 -15.45
CA ILE A 378 -32.39 -4.68 -16.18
C ILE A 378 -32.27 -5.30 -17.58
N SER A 379 -31.13 -5.12 -18.26
CA SER A 379 -30.90 -5.73 -19.58
C SER A 379 -30.87 -7.26 -19.50
N PHE A 380 -30.22 -7.80 -18.47
CA PHE A 380 -30.15 -9.24 -18.22
C PHE A 380 -31.54 -9.81 -17.91
N LYS A 381 -32.30 -9.20 -16.99
CA LYS A 381 -33.68 -9.61 -16.68
C LYS A 381 -34.61 -9.54 -17.90
N ALA A 382 -34.47 -8.53 -18.74
CA ALA A 382 -35.22 -8.41 -20.00
C ALA A 382 -34.91 -9.56 -20.97
N TYR A 383 -33.63 -9.93 -21.07
CA TYR A 383 -33.17 -11.01 -21.93
C TYR A 383 -33.59 -12.40 -21.42
N SER A 384 -33.51 -12.62 -20.10
CA SER A 384 -33.81 -13.92 -19.47
C SER A 384 -35.30 -14.25 -19.37
N GLY A 385 -36.21 -13.30 -19.62
CA GLY A 385 -37.64 -13.56 -19.60
C GLY A 385 -38.16 -14.23 -20.88
N LEU A 386 -39.42 -14.68 -20.87
CA LEU A 386 -40.09 -15.36 -21.98
C LEU A 386 -40.52 -14.39 -23.11
N TRP A 387 -39.60 -13.53 -23.56
CA TRP A 387 -39.89 -12.50 -24.58
C TRP A 387 -40.33 -13.10 -25.92
N TYR A 388 -39.89 -14.32 -26.24
CA TYR A 388 -40.25 -15.03 -27.47
C TYR A 388 -41.69 -15.55 -27.47
N ASP A 389 -42.38 -15.54 -26.32
CA ASP A 389 -43.81 -15.88 -26.20
C ASP A 389 -44.68 -14.62 -26.09
N ALA A 390 -44.09 -13.45 -25.85
CA ALA A 390 -44.83 -12.19 -25.73
C ALA A 390 -45.44 -11.73 -27.08
N PRO A 391 -46.49 -10.88 -27.08
CA PRO A 391 -47.04 -10.30 -28.30
C PRO A 391 -46.00 -9.47 -29.09
N MET A 392 -46.14 -9.39 -30.42
CA MET A 392 -45.18 -8.69 -31.30
C MET A 392 -44.94 -7.22 -30.91
N ALA A 393 -45.96 -6.51 -30.41
CA ALA A 393 -45.81 -5.14 -29.93
C ALA A 393 -44.87 -5.05 -28.71
N VAL A 394 -45.00 -6.01 -27.76
CA VAL A 394 -44.18 -6.09 -26.55
C VAL A 394 -42.75 -6.48 -26.89
N ARG A 395 -42.53 -7.44 -27.81
CA ARG A 395 -41.19 -7.80 -28.30
C ARG A 395 -40.43 -6.61 -28.84
N LYS A 396 -41.07 -5.81 -29.71
CA LYS A 396 -40.47 -4.61 -30.28
C LYS A 396 -40.12 -3.57 -29.20
N MET A 397 -40.97 -3.38 -28.19
CA MET A 397 -40.70 -2.46 -27.08
C MET A 397 -39.54 -2.94 -26.19
N LEU A 398 -39.45 -4.25 -25.91
CA LEU A 398 -38.37 -4.82 -25.11
C LEU A 398 -37.00 -4.65 -25.76
N LEU A 399 -36.90 -4.67 -27.09
CA LEU A 399 -35.64 -4.37 -27.79
C LEU A 399 -35.10 -2.98 -27.44
N PHE A 400 -35.97 -1.96 -27.39
CA PHE A 400 -35.58 -0.61 -26.96
C PHE A 400 -35.16 -0.55 -25.49
N VAL A 401 -35.84 -1.32 -24.63
CA VAL A 401 -35.49 -1.43 -23.20
C VAL A 401 -34.09 -2.03 -23.05
N ILE A 402 -33.83 -3.17 -23.68
CA ILE A 402 -32.51 -3.84 -23.67
C ILE A 402 -31.45 -2.87 -24.19
N GLN A 403 -31.69 -2.24 -25.34
CA GLN A 403 -30.74 -1.29 -25.93
C GLN A 403 -30.45 -0.10 -25.01
N ARG A 404 -31.45 0.43 -24.28
CA ARG A 404 -31.24 1.49 -23.29
C ARG A 404 -30.51 0.99 -22.06
N SER A 405 -30.82 -0.21 -21.57
CA SER A 405 -30.23 -0.78 -20.35
C SER A 405 -28.80 -1.30 -20.54
N LEU A 406 -28.34 -1.50 -21.78
CA LEU A 406 -26.92 -1.74 -22.10
C LEU A 406 -26.02 -0.54 -21.77
N ARG A 407 -26.59 0.66 -21.62
CA ARG A 407 -25.90 1.83 -21.08
C ARG A 407 -26.32 2.02 -19.62
N PRO A 408 -25.58 1.47 -18.64
CA PRO A 408 -25.96 1.61 -17.24
C PRO A 408 -25.89 3.07 -16.80
N SER A 409 -26.53 3.35 -15.67
CA SER A 409 -26.49 4.67 -15.05
C SER A 409 -25.23 4.76 -14.20
N TYR A 410 -24.43 5.80 -14.42
CA TYR A 410 -23.15 6.01 -13.74
C TYR A 410 -23.20 7.29 -12.92
N LEU A 411 -22.56 7.28 -11.76
CA LEU A 411 -22.17 8.52 -11.09
C LEU A 411 -20.76 8.87 -11.52
N THR A 412 -20.54 10.13 -11.88
CA THR A 412 -19.23 10.59 -12.32
C THR A 412 -18.72 11.76 -11.48
N ALA A 413 -17.42 11.91 -11.42
CA ALA A 413 -16.74 13.12 -11.01
C ALA A 413 -16.42 13.93 -12.28
N GLY A 414 -17.21 14.98 -12.52
CA GLY A 414 -17.03 15.93 -13.61
C GLY A 414 -17.08 15.33 -15.01
N LYS A 415 -17.81 14.23 -15.22
CA LYS A 415 -17.86 13.45 -16.49
C LYS A 415 -16.52 12.87 -16.96
N ILE A 416 -15.48 12.96 -16.14
CA ILE A 416 -14.13 12.46 -16.46
C ILE A 416 -13.89 11.10 -15.79
N PHE A 417 -14.40 10.94 -14.58
CA PHE A 417 -14.09 9.81 -13.71
C PHE A 417 -15.37 9.15 -13.22
N VAL A 418 -15.50 7.83 -13.32
CA VAL A 418 -16.70 7.09 -12.87
C VAL A 418 -16.49 6.61 -11.44
N PHE A 419 -17.52 6.65 -10.58
CA PHE A 419 -17.44 6.06 -9.24
C PHE A 419 -17.72 4.55 -9.31
N CYS A 420 -16.65 3.75 -9.27
CA CYS A 420 -16.68 2.28 -9.26
C CYS A 420 -15.41 1.72 -8.58
N PHE A 421 -15.35 0.41 -8.34
CA PHE A 421 -14.18 -0.21 -7.71
C PHE A 421 -12.89 -0.11 -8.53
N GLU A 422 -13.00 -0.19 -9.86
CA GLU A 422 -11.86 -0.01 -10.76
C GLU A 422 -11.26 1.39 -10.57
N SER A 423 -12.11 2.41 -10.59
CA SER A 423 -11.74 3.78 -10.34
C SER A 423 -11.15 4.01 -8.94
N PHE A 424 -11.70 3.40 -7.89
CA PHE A 424 -11.08 3.42 -6.56
C PHE A 424 -9.63 2.87 -6.60
N SER A 425 -9.41 1.76 -7.28
CA SER A 425 -8.07 1.19 -7.48
C SER A 425 -7.15 2.18 -8.20
N THR A 426 -7.63 2.86 -9.24
CA THR A 426 -6.82 3.89 -9.94
C THR A 426 -6.46 5.08 -9.03
N VAL A 427 -7.36 5.53 -8.15
CA VAL A 427 -7.07 6.60 -7.18
C VAL A 427 -5.99 6.18 -6.18
N VAL A 428 -6.07 4.95 -5.68
CA VAL A 428 -5.04 4.40 -4.78
C VAL A 428 -3.70 4.26 -5.51
N GLN A 429 -3.70 3.74 -6.74
CA GLN A 429 -2.49 3.58 -7.56
C GLN A 429 -1.84 4.92 -7.91
N THR A 430 -2.63 5.92 -8.31
CA THR A 430 -2.12 7.26 -8.64
C THR A 430 -1.58 7.95 -7.42
N SER A 431 -2.24 7.85 -6.26
CA SER A 431 -1.75 8.41 -5.00
C SER A 431 -0.46 7.72 -4.53
N MET A 432 -0.37 6.39 -4.67
CA MET A 432 0.88 5.65 -4.44
C MET A 432 1.97 6.07 -5.42
N SER A 433 1.65 6.33 -6.68
CA SER A 433 2.61 6.79 -7.69
C SER A 433 3.15 8.19 -7.34
N TYR A 434 2.28 9.12 -6.95
CA TYR A 434 2.68 10.44 -6.49
C TYR A 434 3.47 10.39 -5.20
N PHE A 435 3.05 9.57 -4.22
CA PHE A 435 3.83 9.27 -3.03
C PHE A 435 5.23 8.77 -3.40
N MET A 436 5.33 7.78 -4.29
CA MET A 436 6.61 7.23 -4.72
C MET A 436 7.49 8.29 -5.39
N VAL A 437 6.92 9.17 -6.22
CA VAL A 437 7.62 10.31 -6.83
C VAL A 437 8.10 11.31 -5.79
N LEU A 438 7.25 11.69 -4.83
CA LEU A 438 7.58 12.63 -3.75
C LEU A 438 8.66 12.05 -2.82
N SER A 439 8.52 10.80 -2.37
CA SER A 439 9.57 10.09 -1.63
C SER A 439 10.85 9.98 -2.42
N SER A 440 10.73 9.79 -3.73
CA SER A 440 11.85 9.74 -4.67
C SER A 440 12.67 11.04 -4.71
N LEU A 441 12.00 12.18 -4.52
CA LEU A 441 12.62 13.50 -4.53
C LEU A 441 13.25 13.85 -3.17
N GLN A 442 12.90 13.11 -2.11
CA GLN A 442 13.20 13.49 -0.73
C GLN A 442 14.39 12.75 -0.12
N GLU A 443 14.69 11.52 -0.55
CA GLU A 443 15.98 10.81 -0.36
C GLU A 443 15.92 9.39 -0.99
N PRO A 444 17.05 8.70 -1.25
CA PRO A 444 17.02 7.37 -1.88
C PRO A 444 16.28 6.37 -0.98
N ALA A 445 15.34 5.60 -1.54
CA ALA A 445 14.49 4.66 -0.81
C ALA A 445 15.24 3.67 0.11
N SER A 446 16.50 3.36 -0.23
CA SER A 446 17.40 2.57 0.63
C SER A 446 17.72 3.25 1.97
N LYS A 447 17.90 4.58 1.99
CA LYS A 447 18.13 5.35 3.23
C LYS A 447 16.90 5.30 4.13
N VAL A 448 15.70 5.44 3.55
CA VAL A 448 14.44 5.35 4.30
C VAL A 448 14.26 3.95 4.89
N LEU A 449 14.39 2.89 4.09
CA LEU A 449 14.26 1.51 4.58
C LEU A 449 15.26 1.18 5.70
N LEU A 450 16.53 1.55 5.54
CA LEU A 450 17.55 1.34 6.57
C LEU A 450 17.28 2.18 7.82
N SER A 451 16.71 3.38 7.65
CA SER A 451 16.35 4.23 8.79
C SER A 451 15.18 3.67 9.60
N MET A 452 14.17 3.05 8.94
CA MET A 452 13.04 2.38 9.59
C MET A 452 13.48 1.21 10.48
N ILE A 453 14.55 0.52 10.09
CA ILE A 453 15.12 -0.64 10.80
C ILE A 453 16.18 -0.20 11.83
N GLY A 454 16.50 1.09 11.90
CA GLY A 454 17.56 1.63 12.75
C GLY A 454 18.97 1.23 12.28
N GLN A 455 19.16 0.88 11.02
CA GLN A 455 20.41 0.41 10.42
C GLN A 455 21.17 1.49 9.62
N TRP A 456 20.64 2.71 9.53
CA TRP A 456 21.33 3.78 8.81
C TRP A 456 22.60 4.23 9.56
N PRO A 457 23.76 4.41 8.88
CA PRO A 457 25.03 4.67 9.56
C PRO A 457 25.06 5.95 10.41
N ASP A 458 24.30 6.98 10.05
CA ASP A 458 24.28 8.28 10.72
C ASP A 458 23.18 8.42 11.80
N GLN A 459 22.45 7.35 12.12
CA GLN A 459 21.44 7.37 13.19
C GLN A 459 22.05 7.30 14.60
N ASN A 460 21.28 7.77 15.59
CA ASN A 460 21.67 7.76 17.00
C ASN A 460 22.06 6.33 17.46
N PRO A 461 23.27 6.11 18.00
CA PRO A 461 23.78 4.78 18.34
C PRO A 461 22.88 4.00 19.32
N ASN A 462 22.17 4.69 20.20
CA ASN A 462 21.23 4.06 21.13
C ASN A 462 19.98 3.50 20.42
N VAL A 463 19.47 4.22 19.42
CA VAL A 463 18.33 3.77 18.60
C VAL A 463 18.72 2.56 17.76
N ARG A 464 19.94 2.57 17.21
CA ARG A 464 20.49 1.46 16.44
C ARG A 464 20.67 0.19 17.28
N LEU A 465 21.16 0.32 18.51
CA LEU A 465 21.30 -0.80 19.43
C LEU A 465 19.93 -1.35 19.85
N LEU A 466 18.97 -0.46 20.14
CA LEU A 466 17.62 -0.85 20.52
C LEU A 466 16.92 -1.60 19.38
N SER A 467 17.02 -1.12 18.14
CA SER A 467 16.44 -1.78 16.98
C SER A 467 17.10 -3.12 16.71
N LEU A 468 18.44 -3.20 16.81
CA LEU A 468 19.17 -4.46 16.70
C LEU A 468 18.72 -5.46 17.77
N CYS A 469 18.64 -5.05 19.04
CA CYS A 469 18.16 -5.90 20.13
C CYS A 469 16.73 -6.38 19.89
N PHE A 470 15.83 -5.49 19.45
CA PHE A 470 14.45 -5.84 19.12
C PHE A 470 14.35 -6.86 17.99
N ILE A 471 15.07 -6.64 16.88
CA ILE A 471 15.10 -7.57 15.73
C ILE A 471 15.72 -8.91 16.12
N THR A 472 16.79 -8.90 16.93
CA THR A 472 17.38 -10.15 17.44
C THR A 472 16.44 -10.90 18.37
N LEU A 473 15.66 -10.22 19.20
CA LEU A 473 14.67 -10.84 20.08
C LEU A 473 13.51 -11.45 19.28
N LEU A 474 13.03 -10.74 18.26
CA LEU A 474 11.96 -11.24 17.38
C LEU A 474 12.41 -12.46 16.55
N THR A 475 13.61 -12.39 15.95
CA THR A 475 14.15 -13.50 15.14
C THR A 475 14.48 -14.72 16.00
N THR A 476 15.03 -14.54 17.20
CA THR A 476 15.27 -15.65 18.14
C THR A 476 13.98 -16.26 18.65
N SER A 477 12.98 -15.45 19.00
CA SER A 477 11.66 -15.95 19.40
C SER A 477 11.02 -16.81 18.32
N PHE A 478 11.11 -16.40 17.05
CA PHE A 478 10.57 -17.17 15.93
C PHE A 478 11.35 -18.47 15.70
N ILE A 479 12.69 -18.43 15.70
CA ILE A 479 13.53 -19.62 15.55
C ILE A 479 13.23 -20.64 16.66
N ILE A 480 13.01 -20.19 17.90
CA ILE A 480 12.62 -21.06 19.01
C ILE A 480 11.30 -21.78 18.71
N THR A 481 10.28 -21.07 18.22
CA THR A 481 8.99 -21.71 17.85
C THR A 481 9.13 -22.74 16.72
N GLU A 482 10.04 -22.51 15.77
CA GLU A 482 10.30 -23.45 14.67
C GLU A 482 11.11 -24.68 15.11
N VAL A 483 12.11 -24.48 15.97
CA VAL A 483 12.87 -25.59 16.55
C VAL A 483 11.96 -26.47 17.43
N LEU A 484 11.03 -25.84 18.16
CA LEU A 484 10.02 -26.56 18.92
C LEU A 484 9.07 -27.35 18.00
N LEU A 485 8.67 -26.79 16.85
CA LEU A 485 7.90 -27.51 15.84
C LEU A 485 8.65 -28.75 15.31
N LEU A 486 9.96 -28.63 15.04
CA LEU A 486 10.80 -29.76 14.64
C LEU A 486 10.86 -30.84 15.72
N TYR A 487 10.86 -30.43 17.00
CA TYR A 487 10.88 -31.35 18.14
C TYR A 487 9.53 -32.06 18.37
N THR A 488 8.41 -31.34 18.25
CA THR A 488 7.06 -31.89 18.51
C THR A 488 6.51 -32.72 17.36
N SER A 489 6.96 -32.47 16.13
CA SER A 489 6.42 -33.08 14.90
C SER A 489 6.72 -34.57 14.69
N LYS A 490 7.46 -35.24 15.60
CA LYS A 490 7.77 -36.69 15.56
C LYS A 490 8.24 -37.21 14.19
N GLY A 491 8.98 -36.40 13.42
CA GLY A 491 9.53 -36.83 12.12
C GLY A 491 8.62 -36.65 10.91
N ALA A 492 7.45 -36.01 11.04
CA ALA A 492 6.56 -35.75 9.92
C ALA A 492 7.17 -34.72 8.94
N LEU A 493 7.41 -35.16 7.71
CA LEU A 493 8.15 -34.43 6.68
C LEU A 493 7.58 -33.04 6.33
N GLU A 494 6.26 -32.88 6.44
CA GLU A 494 5.59 -31.59 6.23
C GLU A 494 6.06 -30.52 7.22
N PHE A 495 6.11 -30.86 8.51
CA PHE A 495 6.54 -29.95 9.57
C PHE A 495 8.06 -29.74 9.56
N ILE A 496 8.82 -30.76 9.14
CA ILE A 496 10.26 -30.63 8.91
C ILE A 496 10.53 -29.62 7.78
N ALA A 497 9.77 -29.71 6.69
CA ALA A 497 9.94 -28.81 5.55
C ALA A 497 9.61 -27.36 5.89
N ASP A 498 8.46 -27.13 6.53
CA ASP A 498 8.05 -25.79 6.98
C ASP A 498 8.99 -25.23 8.06
N GLY A 499 9.40 -26.08 9.02
CA GLY A 499 10.32 -25.68 10.10
C GLY A 499 11.72 -25.30 9.59
N ILE A 500 12.30 -26.08 8.67
CA ILE A 500 13.59 -25.75 8.06
C ILE A 500 13.48 -24.47 7.23
N ALA A 501 12.39 -24.28 6.48
CA ALA A 501 12.17 -23.05 5.71
C ALA A 501 12.03 -21.81 6.61
N GLY A 502 11.30 -21.91 7.71
CA GLY A 502 11.17 -20.86 8.72
C GLY A 502 12.49 -20.51 9.40
N ILE A 503 13.27 -21.51 9.79
CA ILE A 503 14.62 -21.33 10.36
C ILE A 503 15.56 -20.70 9.33
N ALA A 504 15.57 -21.17 8.09
CA ALA A 504 16.40 -20.63 7.01
C ALA A 504 16.08 -19.16 6.70
N LEU A 505 14.79 -18.81 6.69
CA LEU A 505 14.34 -17.43 6.50
C LEU A 505 14.83 -16.52 7.63
N MET A 506 14.60 -16.89 8.90
CA MET A 506 14.96 -16.03 10.02
C MET A 506 16.46 -15.97 10.29
N THR A 507 17.20 -17.05 10.03
CA THR A 507 18.66 -17.03 10.06
C THR A 507 19.22 -16.13 8.96
N THR A 508 18.64 -16.13 7.76
CA THR A 508 18.99 -15.19 6.67
C THR A 508 18.76 -13.74 7.09
N VAL A 509 17.63 -13.44 7.74
CA VAL A 509 17.32 -12.12 8.29
C VAL A 509 18.35 -11.71 9.35
N SER A 510 18.68 -12.62 10.26
CA SER A 510 19.67 -12.39 11.32
C SER A 510 21.07 -12.13 10.75
N ILE A 511 21.51 -12.92 9.77
CA ILE A 511 22.78 -12.71 9.05
C ILE A 511 22.80 -11.33 8.40
N LYS A 512 21.76 -10.96 7.64
CA LYS A 512 21.70 -9.66 6.94
C LYS A 512 21.66 -8.47 7.91
N CYS A 513 20.97 -8.60 9.05
CA CYS A 513 20.96 -7.56 10.07
C CYS A 513 22.32 -7.40 10.75
N HIS A 514 22.94 -8.49 11.19
CA HIS A 514 24.20 -8.44 11.91
C HIS A 514 25.38 -8.01 11.06
N THR A 515 25.35 -8.27 9.77
CA THR A 515 26.41 -7.87 8.83
C THR A 515 26.47 -6.37 8.63
N CYS A 516 25.37 -5.65 8.85
CA CYS A 516 25.36 -4.19 8.92
C CYS A 516 26.06 -3.61 10.17
N TYR A 517 26.31 -4.44 11.20
CA TYR A 517 26.85 -4.02 12.50
C TYR A 517 28.22 -4.60 12.84
N PHE A 518 28.52 -5.81 12.37
CA PHE A 518 29.69 -6.58 12.76
C PHE A 518 30.53 -7.01 11.55
N ALA A 519 31.85 -7.09 11.72
CA ALA A 519 32.76 -7.65 10.72
C ALA A 519 32.52 -9.16 10.58
N GLY A 520 32.78 -9.73 9.39
CA GLY A 520 32.42 -11.10 9.03
C GLY A 520 32.77 -12.16 10.09
N ASP A 521 33.96 -12.09 10.69
CA ASP A 521 34.41 -13.10 11.67
C ASP A 521 33.62 -13.06 12.98
N MET A 522 33.13 -11.89 13.39
CA MET A 522 32.29 -11.72 14.59
C MET A 522 30.84 -12.17 14.33
N VAL A 523 30.37 -12.14 13.08
CA VAL A 523 29.02 -12.57 12.70
C VAL A 523 28.84 -14.07 12.96
N ILE A 524 29.85 -14.90 12.69
CA ILE A 524 29.80 -16.35 12.94
C ILE A 524 29.68 -16.63 14.44
N ILE A 525 30.52 -15.98 15.25
CA ILE A 525 30.53 -16.16 16.72
C ILE A 525 29.18 -15.73 17.31
N ILE A 526 28.62 -14.61 16.85
CA ILE A 526 27.34 -14.08 17.31
C ILE A 526 26.17 -14.99 16.89
N ILE A 527 26.16 -15.53 15.67
CA ILE A 527 25.10 -16.44 15.20
C ILE A 527 25.10 -17.76 16.00
N LEU A 528 26.28 -18.35 16.24
CA LEU A 528 26.40 -19.55 17.06
C LEU A 528 25.97 -19.31 18.51
N PHE A 529 26.18 -18.10 19.04
CA PHE A 529 25.77 -17.71 20.39
C PHE A 529 24.27 -17.39 20.50
N ILE A 530 23.69 -16.75 19.48
CA ILE A 530 22.27 -16.36 19.42
C ILE A 530 21.36 -17.57 19.29
N ASN A 531 21.73 -18.56 18.47
CA ASN A 531 20.95 -19.78 18.28
C ASN A 531 21.00 -20.74 19.48
N TRP A 532 21.95 -20.56 20.42
CA TRP A 532 22.10 -21.43 21.61
C TRP A 532 21.72 -20.76 22.94
N TYR A 533 21.99 -19.45 23.13
CA TYR A 533 21.92 -18.79 24.45
C TYR A 533 21.33 -17.36 24.43
N GLY A 534 20.26 -17.10 23.68
CA GLY A 534 19.66 -15.75 23.49
C GLY A 534 19.50 -14.88 24.76
N ILE A 535 19.27 -15.46 25.94
CA ILE A 535 19.14 -14.73 27.22
C ILE A 535 20.51 -14.27 27.77
N LYS A 536 21.59 -15.06 27.64
CA LYS A 536 22.94 -14.65 28.05
C LYS A 536 23.53 -13.60 27.12
N PHE A 537 23.09 -13.54 25.86
CA PHE A 537 23.50 -12.54 24.87
C PHE A 537 23.14 -11.12 25.32
N LEU A 538 21.93 -10.88 25.84
CA LEU A 538 21.52 -9.57 26.37
C LEU A 538 22.41 -9.09 27.53
N SER A 539 22.84 -10.01 28.41
CA SER A 539 23.78 -9.74 29.51
C SER A 539 25.18 -9.39 29.00
N MET A 540 25.66 -10.10 27.97
CA MET A 540 26.96 -9.86 27.34
C MET A 540 27.00 -8.54 26.57
N VAL A 541 25.94 -8.19 25.83
CA VAL A 541 25.80 -6.90 25.13
C VAL A 541 25.81 -5.76 26.16
N LYS A 542 25.11 -5.91 27.28
CA LYS A 542 25.12 -4.95 28.39
C LYS A 542 26.52 -4.78 29.01
N ASN A 543 27.28 -5.87 29.17
CA ASN A 543 28.65 -5.81 29.72
C ASN A 543 29.67 -5.23 28.73
N ASN A 544 29.55 -5.55 27.43
CA ASN A 544 30.44 -5.00 26.39
C ASN A 544 30.14 -3.52 26.09
N PHE A 545 28.92 -3.04 26.35
CA PHE A 545 28.57 -1.62 26.23
C PHE A 545 29.30 -0.74 27.26
N ARG A 546 29.68 -1.30 28.42
CA ARG A 546 30.42 -0.57 29.46
C ARG A 546 31.88 -0.27 29.05
N ASN A 547 32.41 -1.00 28.06
CA ASN A 547 33.71 -0.75 27.44
C ASN A 547 33.53 -0.10 26.07
N SER A 548 33.09 1.17 26.06
CA SER A 548 32.65 1.91 24.86
C SER A 548 33.73 2.20 23.80
N ASN A 549 34.99 1.84 24.04
CA ASN A 549 36.10 2.18 23.13
C ASN A 549 36.39 1.14 22.04
N ASN A 550 35.74 -0.03 22.03
CA ASN A 550 36.07 -1.12 21.08
C ASN A 550 35.08 -1.31 19.91
N PHE A 551 34.06 -0.48 19.76
CA PHE A 551 33.14 -0.54 18.60
C PHE A 551 33.71 0.18 17.35
N HIS A 552 34.94 -0.16 16.94
CA HIS A 552 35.53 0.27 15.65
C HIS A 552 34.82 -0.32 14.42
N ILE A 553 33.78 -1.12 14.63
CA ILE A 553 33.13 -1.95 13.61
C ILE A 553 31.99 -1.22 12.87
N LEU A 554 31.55 -0.06 13.37
CA LEU A 554 30.54 0.82 12.76
C LEU A 554 30.97 1.49 11.43
N SER A 555 32.15 1.15 10.89
CA SER A 555 32.88 1.97 9.91
C SER A 555 32.77 1.56 8.44
N HIS A 556 32.24 0.38 8.08
CA HIS A 556 32.43 -0.18 6.73
C HIS A 556 31.41 0.27 5.65
N ILE A 557 30.10 0.20 5.90
CA ILE A 557 29.10 0.77 4.97
C ILE A 557 29.29 2.29 4.86
N LYS A 558 29.57 2.96 5.98
CA LYS A 558 29.87 4.41 5.99
C LYS A 558 31.13 4.72 5.19
N LYS A 559 32.18 3.90 5.28
CA LYS A 559 33.37 4.01 4.41
C LYS A 559 33.00 3.85 2.93
N LEU A 560 32.15 2.88 2.57
CA LEU A 560 31.70 2.69 1.19
C LEU A 560 30.88 3.88 0.69
N LEU A 561 29.92 4.39 1.47
CA LEU A 561 29.11 5.55 1.13
C LEU A 561 29.95 6.83 0.99
N ASN A 562 30.86 7.07 1.94
CA ASN A 562 31.81 8.19 1.85
C ASN A 562 32.71 8.04 0.61
N LYS A 563 33.15 6.82 0.30
CA LYS A 563 33.95 6.55 -0.91
C LYS A 563 33.16 6.82 -2.19
N ILE A 564 31.86 6.50 -2.24
CA ILE A 564 30.99 6.92 -3.35
C ILE A 564 31.00 8.44 -3.48
N GLU A 565 30.76 9.16 -2.39
CA GLU A 565 30.72 10.63 -2.40
C GLU A 565 32.06 11.24 -2.89
N ASP A 566 33.18 10.70 -2.42
CA ASP A 566 34.51 11.10 -2.85
C ASP A 566 34.75 10.78 -4.33
N GLU A 567 34.29 9.63 -4.82
CA GLU A 567 34.41 9.25 -6.23
C GLU A 567 33.58 10.15 -7.15
N TRP A 568 32.37 10.55 -6.76
CA TRP A 568 31.54 11.48 -7.53
C TRP A 568 32.18 12.87 -7.66
N LYS A 569 32.96 13.32 -6.68
CA LYS A 569 33.70 14.60 -6.73
C LYS A 569 34.87 14.61 -7.71
N ILE A 570 35.38 13.44 -8.12
CA ILE A 570 36.58 13.33 -8.97
C ILE A 570 36.26 13.54 -10.47
N TRP A 571 35.07 13.17 -10.90
CA TRP A 571 34.66 13.24 -12.31
C TRP A 571 34.32 14.68 -12.70
N LYS A 572 34.91 15.17 -13.80
CA LYS A 572 34.75 16.57 -14.25
C LYS A 572 34.14 16.69 -15.65
N SER A 573 34.19 15.63 -16.47
CA SER A 573 33.57 15.67 -17.79
C SER A 573 32.04 15.52 -17.69
N LYS A 574 31.30 16.32 -18.46
CA LYS A 574 29.83 16.21 -18.56
C LYS A 574 29.39 14.82 -19.02
N GLU A 575 30.20 14.17 -19.85
CA GLU A 575 29.92 12.84 -20.39
C GLU A 575 30.11 11.73 -19.35
N GLU A 576 31.17 11.82 -18.54
CA GLU A 576 31.44 10.88 -17.44
C GLU A 576 30.33 10.97 -16.38
N ILE A 577 29.90 12.20 -16.04
CA ILE A 577 28.78 12.45 -15.12
C ILE A 577 27.47 11.88 -15.69
N ALA A 578 27.19 12.08 -16.99
CA ALA A 578 25.98 11.53 -17.62
C ALA A 578 25.95 9.99 -17.62
N ILE A 579 27.11 9.33 -17.78
CA ILE A 579 27.22 7.87 -17.65
C ILE A 579 26.91 7.46 -16.21
N MET A 580 27.54 8.09 -15.22
CA MET A 580 27.30 7.80 -13.80
C MET A 580 25.82 8.02 -13.41
N GLU A 581 25.19 9.10 -13.88
CA GLU A 581 23.76 9.36 -13.68
C GLU A 581 22.87 8.29 -14.32
N THR A 582 23.24 7.78 -15.50
CA THR A 582 22.47 6.73 -16.16
C THR A 582 22.50 5.44 -15.35
N TYR A 583 23.67 5.03 -14.88
CA TYR A 583 23.80 3.84 -14.04
C TYR A 583 23.16 4.01 -12.66
N ALA A 584 23.14 5.22 -12.10
CA ALA A 584 22.38 5.53 -10.90
C ALA A 584 20.86 5.39 -11.14
N LYS A 585 20.34 5.88 -12.27
CA LYS A 585 18.93 5.72 -12.68
C LYS A 585 18.56 4.26 -12.92
N GLU A 586 19.41 3.51 -13.62
CA GLU A 586 19.22 2.06 -13.82
C GLU A 586 19.22 1.31 -12.49
N GLY A 587 20.20 1.57 -11.62
CA GLY A 587 20.27 0.96 -10.29
C GLY A 587 19.03 1.24 -9.44
N ARG A 588 18.49 2.47 -9.53
CA ARG A 588 17.22 2.83 -8.91
C ARG A 588 16.04 2.04 -9.47
N PHE A 589 15.98 1.87 -10.79
CA PHE A 589 14.92 1.09 -11.44
C PHE A 589 14.95 -0.38 -11.00
N TYR A 590 16.14 -1.01 -10.99
CA TYR A 590 16.30 -2.39 -10.50
C TYR A 590 15.92 -2.53 -9.03
N MET A 591 16.32 -1.56 -8.19
CA MET A 591 15.93 -1.54 -6.78
C MET A 591 14.41 -1.50 -6.61
N ILE A 592 13.72 -0.58 -7.30
CA ILE A 592 12.26 -0.43 -7.19
C ILE A 592 11.55 -1.69 -7.69
N GLY A 593 11.94 -2.23 -8.85
CA GLY A 593 11.37 -3.45 -9.39
C GLY A 593 11.52 -4.64 -8.43
N TYR A 594 12.70 -4.78 -7.82
CA TYR A 594 12.99 -5.83 -6.85
C TYR A 594 12.18 -5.70 -5.55
N ILE A 595 12.00 -4.47 -5.03
CA ILE A 595 11.15 -4.19 -3.86
C ILE A 595 9.67 -4.56 -4.16
N ILE A 596 9.15 -4.11 -5.30
CA ILE A 596 7.76 -4.41 -5.71
C ILE A 596 7.56 -5.92 -5.82
N TYR A 597 8.49 -6.62 -6.46
CA TYR A 597 8.44 -8.07 -6.60
C TYR A 597 8.39 -8.80 -5.24
N ILE A 598 9.27 -8.46 -4.29
CA ILE A 598 9.29 -9.14 -2.99
C ILE A 598 8.04 -8.84 -2.17
N TYR A 599 7.59 -7.58 -2.09
CA TYR A 599 6.37 -7.30 -1.33
C TYR A 599 5.12 -7.89 -1.97
N THR A 600 5.01 -7.89 -3.30
CA THR A 600 3.86 -8.52 -3.99
C THR A 600 3.81 -10.03 -3.76
N THR A 601 4.95 -10.74 -3.84
CA THR A 601 5.02 -12.18 -3.57
C THR A 601 4.67 -12.52 -2.12
N VAL A 602 5.07 -11.70 -1.15
CA VAL A 602 4.78 -11.88 0.28
C VAL A 602 3.33 -11.57 0.62
N ILE A 603 2.76 -10.51 0.06
CA ILE A 603 1.34 -10.19 0.24
C ILE A 603 0.48 -11.31 -0.37
N LEU A 604 0.84 -11.78 -1.57
CA LEU A 604 0.13 -12.88 -2.21
C LEU A 604 0.20 -14.17 -1.38
N SER A 605 1.33 -14.48 -0.76
CA SER A 605 1.45 -15.64 0.13
C SER A 605 0.59 -15.49 1.39
N PHE A 606 0.48 -14.30 1.97
CA PHE A 606 -0.44 -14.05 3.10
C PHE A 606 -1.91 -14.15 2.74
N LEU A 607 -2.29 -13.79 1.51
CA LEU A 607 -3.67 -13.94 1.03
C LEU A 607 -4.06 -15.43 0.89
N THR A 608 -3.10 -16.33 0.67
CA THR A 608 -3.39 -17.77 0.58
C THR A 608 -3.99 -18.35 1.86
N SER A 609 -3.66 -17.79 3.03
CA SER A 609 -4.26 -18.21 4.32
C SER A 609 -5.77 -18.02 4.40
N PHE A 610 -6.36 -17.18 3.54
CA PHE A 610 -7.80 -16.93 3.48
C PHE A 610 -8.50 -17.59 2.29
N LEU A 611 -7.76 -18.25 1.39
CA LEU A 611 -8.35 -19.03 0.28
C LEU A 611 -9.38 -20.07 0.75
N PRO A 612 -9.20 -20.79 1.88
CA PRO A 612 -10.21 -21.73 2.37
C PRO A 612 -11.60 -21.09 2.56
N LYS A 613 -11.67 -19.88 3.13
CA LYS A 613 -12.94 -19.14 3.29
C LYS A 613 -13.54 -18.67 1.97
N ILE A 614 -12.68 -18.26 1.03
CA ILE A 614 -13.12 -17.87 -0.31
C ILE A 614 -13.71 -19.09 -1.03
N PHE A 615 -13.07 -20.25 -0.91
CA PHE A 615 -13.59 -21.47 -1.50
C PHE A 615 -14.84 -22.00 -0.81
N ASP A 616 -15.00 -21.81 0.49
CA ASP A 616 -16.26 -22.14 1.18
C ASP A 616 -17.42 -21.25 0.70
N LEU A 617 -17.13 -20.02 0.26
CA LEU A 617 -18.13 -19.14 -0.36
C LEU A 617 -18.47 -19.53 -1.80
N ILE A 618 -17.47 -19.94 -2.60
CA ILE A 618 -17.63 -20.25 -4.03
C ILE A 618 -18.09 -21.69 -4.26
N SER A 619 -17.64 -22.62 -3.43
CA SER A 619 -17.86 -24.07 -3.51
C SER A 619 -18.03 -24.62 -2.08
N PRO A 620 -19.19 -24.36 -1.44
CA PRO A 620 -19.45 -24.78 -0.07
C PRO A 620 -19.42 -26.31 0.05
N LEU A 621 -18.68 -26.81 1.04
CA LEU A 621 -18.71 -28.20 1.49
C LEU A 621 -19.65 -28.31 2.71
N ASN A 622 -20.06 -29.53 3.08
CA ASN A 622 -20.87 -29.77 4.29
C ASN A 622 -20.17 -29.30 5.58
N GLU A 623 -18.84 -29.18 5.56
CA GLU A 623 -18.02 -28.65 6.64
C GLU A 623 -17.09 -27.54 6.10
N SER A 624 -16.88 -26.49 6.89
CA SER A 624 -15.97 -25.39 6.54
C SER A 624 -14.51 -25.86 6.51
N ARG A 625 -13.74 -25.42 5.51
CA ARG A 625 -12.32 -25.76 5.39
C ARG A 625 -11.52 -25.08 6.51
N PRO A 626 -10.58 -25.78 7.18
CA PRO A 626 -9.77 -25.18 8.23
C PRO A 626 -8.85 -24.10 7.66
N LEU A 627 -8.69 -23.00 8.41
CA LEU A 627 -7.74 -21.95 8.06
C LEU A 627 -6.32 -22.48 8.24
N LYS A 628 -5.44 -22.19 7.28
CA LYS A 628 -4.04 -22.60 7.33
C LYS A 628 -3.12 -21.38 7.40
N HIS A 629 -2.16 -21.42 8.31
CA HIS A 629 -1.09 -20.44 8.36
C HIS A 629 -0.13 -20.61 7.17
N VAL A 630 0.52 -19.52 6.74
CA VAL A 630 1.51 -19.55 5.64
C VAL A 630 2.71 -20.41 5.99
N ILE A 631 3.19 -20.31 7.23
CA ILE A 631 4.22 -21.18 7.82
C ILE A 631 3.57 -21.82 9.05
N LYS A 632 3.70 -23.14 9.19
CA LYS A 632 3.19 -23.86 10.36
C LYS A 632 4.16 -23.65 11.52
N ASN A 633 3.67 -23.28 12.71
CA ASN A 633 4.49 -23.10 13.90
C ASN A 633 3.77 -23.61 15.14
N GLU A 634 4.54 -23.99 16.15
CA GLU A 634 4.02 -24.50 17.41
C GLU A 634 3.97 -23.37 18.47
N TYR A 635 2.76 -23.02 18.91
CA TYR A 635 2.50 -22.03 19.96
C TYR A 635 2.03 -22.64 21.28
N PHE A 636 1.91 -23.97 21.37
CA PHE A 636 1.31 -24.68 22.51
C PHE A 636 -0.11 -24.20 22.87
N VAL A 637 -0.82 -23.65 21.89
CA VAL A 637 -2.18 -23.13 21.98
C VAL A 637 -2.92 -23.59 20.73
N ASP A 638 -4.24 -23.81 20.82
CA ASP A 638 -5.05 -24.24 19.68
C ASP A 638 -4.96 -23.24 18.52
N SER A 639 -4.37 -23.71 17.40
CA SER A 639 -4.11 -22.91 16.21
C SER A 639 -5.37 -22.42 15.49
N GLN A 640 -6.51 -23.11 15.63
CA GLN A 640 -7.77 -22.71 15.00
C GLN A 640 -8.52 -21.71 15.89
N GLU A 641 -8.50 -21.90 17.21
CA GLU A 641 -9.12 -20.96 18.16
C GLU A 641 -8.39 -19.61 18.18
N TYR A 642 -7.05 -19.63 18.18
CA TYR A 642 -6.21 -18.43 18.23
C TYR A 642 -5.60 -18.07 16.86
N PHE A 643 -6.31 -18.41 15.78
CA PHE A 643 -5.82 -18.20 14.42
C PHE A 643 -5.42 -16.73 14.15
N TYR A 644 -6.26 -15.75 14.49
CA TYR A 644 -5.99 -14.34 14.17
C TYR A 644 -4.83 -13.73 14.97
N PRO A 645 -4.70 -13.94 16.30
CA PRO A 645 -3.52 -13.50 17.04
C PRO A 645 -2.22 -14.12 16.52
N ILE A 646 -2.21 -15.43 16.26
CA ILE A 646 -1.03 -16.13 15.72
C ILE A 646 -0.72 -15.59 14.32
N TYR A 647 -1.71 -15.47 13.45
CA TYR A 647 -1.55 -14.90 12.11
C TYR A 647 -1.02 -13.47 12.15
N PHE A 648 -1.50 -12.62 13.05
CA PHE A 648 -1.02 -11.25 13.21
C PHE A 648 0.45 -11.20 13.68
N HIS A 649 0.82 -12.03 14.65
CA HIS A 649 2.20 -12.15 15.09
C HIS A 649 3.10 -12.63 13.94
N MET A 650 2.70 -13.67 13.21
CA MET A 650 3.48 -14.21 12.09
C MET A 650 3.66 -13.25 10.94
N THR A 651 2.57 -12.63 10.49
CA THR A 651 2.63 -11.62 9.44
C THR A 651 3.53 -10.46 9.85
N SER A 652 3.45 -10.01 11.10
CA SER A 652 4.32 -8.95 11.62
C SER A 652 5.80 -9.35 11.61
N VAL A 653 6.15 -10.53 12.13
CA VAL A 653 7.55 -11.00 12.18
C VAL A 653 8.11 -11.21 10.79
N ILE A 654 7.36 -11.85 9.89
CA ILE A 654 7.78 -12.09 8.50
C ILE A 654 7.93 -10.76 7.74
N MET A 655 7.00 -9.81 7.90
CA MET A 655 7.10 -8.50 7.25
C MET A 655 8.31 -7.69 7.74
N ILE A 656 8.57 -7.69 9.05
CA ILE A 656 9.75 -7.04 9.62
C ILE A 656 11.02 -7.70 9.08
N GLY A 657 11.10 -9.02 9.10
CA GLY A 657 12.26 -9.77 8.62
C GLY A 657 12.53 -9.55 7.13
N ILE A 658 11.50 -9.58 6.29
CA ILE A 658 11.63 -9.35 4.84
C ILE A 658 12.05 -7.92 4.55
N THR A 659 11.53 -6.93 5.29
CA THR A 659 11.95 -5.53 5.16
C THR A 659 13.44 -5.37 5.51
N CYS A 660 13.93 -6.07 6.54
CA CYS A 660 15.36 -6.11 6.88
C CYS A 660 16.21 -6.75 5.78
N SER A 661 15.73 -7.86 5.22
CA SER A 661 16.39 -8.58 4.12
C SER A 661 16.49 -7.71 2.86
N LEU A 662 15.40 -7.00 2.54
CA LEU A 662 15.30 -6.07 1.43
C LEU A 662 16.27 -4.88 1.56
N ALA A 663 16.40 -4.32 2.75
CA ALA A 663 17.29 -3.19 2.98
C ALA A 663 18.75 -3.54 2.63
N ASN A 664 19.23 -4.72 3.03
CA ASN A 664 20.59 -5.16 2.70
C ASN A 664 20.77 -5.47 1.20
N ASP A 665 19.81 -6.16 0.59
CA ASP A 665 19.88 -6.51 -0.84
C ASP A 665 19.84 -5.26 -1.72
N THR A 666 19.05 -4.26 -1.35
CA THR A 666 18.96 -2.99 -2.09
C THR A 666 20.25 -2.17 -2.01
N ILE A 667 20.97 -2.17 -0.88
CA ILE A 667 22.32 -1.58 -0.80
C ILE A 667 23.29 -2.31 -1.75
N PHE A 668 23.27 -3.64 -1.74
CA PHE A 668 24.11 -4.45 -2.61
C PHE A 668 23.87 -4.13 -4.11
N LEU A 669 22.61 -3.98 -4.50
CA LEU A 669 22.22 -3.58 -5.86
C LEU A 669 22.72 -2.17 -6.21
N VAL A 670 22.64 -1.21 -5.28
CA VAL A 670 23.14 0.16 -5.48
C VAL A 670 24.65 0.19 -5.64
N PHE A 671 25.39 -0.47 -4.74
CA PHE A 671 26.85 -0.51 -4.79
C PHE A 671 27.33 -1.20 -6.07
N THR A 672 26.66 -2.27 -6.49
CA THR A 672 27.01 -2.90 -7.75
C THR A 672 26.72 -2.00 -8.96
N SER A 673 25.59 -1.30 -8.96
CA SER A 673 25.25 -0.36 -10.03
C SER A 673 26.25 0.79 -10.12
N HIS A 674 26.73 1.29 -8.97
CA HIS A 674 27.81 2.27 -8.89
C HIS A 674 29.13 1.73 -9.46
N VAL A 675 29.54 0.51 -9.09
CA VAL A 675 30.74 -0.15 -9.65
C VAL A 675 30.64 -0.33 -11.17
N CYS A 676 29.48 -0.74 -11.66
CA CYS A 676 29.23 -0.85 -13.10
C CYS A 676 29.32 0.52 -13.78
N GLY A 677 28.79 1.58 -13.13
CA GLY A 677 28.93 2.96 -13.57
C GLY A 677 30.38 3.41 -13.63
N LEU A 678 31.21 3.11 -12.63
CA LEU A 678 32.63 3.43 -12.62
C LEU A 678 33.36 2.74 -13.79
N PHE A 679 33.15 1.43 -13.98
CA PHE A 679 33.76 0.72 -15.10
C PHE A 679 33.23 1.20 -16.47
N ALA A 680 31.95 1.58 -16.56
CA ALA A 680 31.36 2.14 -17.77
C ALA A 680 31.85 3.57 -18.07
N ALA A 681 32.10 4.38 -17.05
CA ALA A 681 32.69 5.71 -17.18
C ALA A 681 34.15 5.62 -17.62
N VAL A 682 34.91 4.66 -17.05
CA VAL A 682 36.27 4.32 -17.53
C VAL A 682 36.20 3.86 -18.99
N GLY A 683 35.27 2.96 -19.34
CA GLY A 683 35.13 2.39 -20.68
C GLY A 683 34.33 3.22 -21.69
N GLY A 684 33.80 4.41 -21.37
CA GLY A 684 33.02 5.25 -22.30
C GLY A 684 31.89 4.54 -23.07
N ARG A 685 30.78 4.14 -22.43
CA ARG A 685 29.65 3.45 -23.09
C ARG A 685 28.56 4.41 -23.62
N ASN A 686 28.10 4.17 -24.87
CA ASN A 686 26.87 4.73 -25.45
C ASN A 686 25.63 4.39 -24.65
N VAL A 687 24.84 5.41 -24.33
CA VAL A 687 23.39 5.27 -24.12
C VAL A 687 22.73 5.91 -25.34
N THR A 688 22.14 5.09 -26.20
CA THR A 688 21.37 5.57 -27.37
C THR A 688 19.90 5.23 -27.19
N TYR A 689 19.00 6.22 -27.35
CA TYR A 689 17.96 6.16 -28.39
C TYR A 689 17.39 7.56 -28.75
N LYS A 690 17.37 7.83 -30.07
CA LYS A 690 16.61 8.85 -30.85
C LYS A 690 17.06 10.33 -30.90
N LYS A 691 18.22 10.60 -31.52
CA LYS A 691 18.40 11.37 -32.79
C LYS A 691 19.89 11.66 -33.01
N ARG A 692 20.35 11.46 -34.25
CA ARG A 692 21.71 11.65 -34.82
C ARG A 692 22.69 10.49 -34.66
N VAL A 693 22.83 9.79 -35.78
CA VAL A 693 23.78 8.72 -36.12
C VAL A 693 25.17 9.31 -36.38
N LYS A 694 25.87 9.88 -35.39
CA LYS A 694 27.31 10.21 -35.59
C LYS A 694 28.22 10.41 -34.38
N GLU A 695 27.78 10.22 -33.13
CA GLU A 695 28.49 10.91 -32.03
C GLU A 695 28.93 10.12 -30.79
N PHE A 696 29.04 8.79 -30.81
CA PHE A 696 29.19 8.08 -29.53
C PHE A 696 30.26 6.96 -29.50
N VAL A 697 30.87 6.61 -30.64
CA VAL A 697 32.16 5.87 -30.66
C VAL A 697 33.33 6.81 -30.30
N ILE A 698 33.08 7.85 -29.51
CA ILE A 698 33.77 9.14 -29.56
C ILE A 698 34.48 9.50 -28.26
N LEU A 699 34.22 8.97 -27.06
CA LEU A 699 35.01 9.48 -25.91
C LEU A 699 36.50 9.10 -25.93
N PHE A 700 36.86 7.83 -26.14
CA PHE A 700 38.27 7.44 -26.26
C PHE A 700 38.83 7.77 -27.65
N ARG A 701 38.02 7.60 -28.69
CA ARG A 701 38.38 7.88 -30.08
C ARG A 701 38.50 9.37 -30.38
N TYR A 702 37.63 10.24 -29.87
CA TYR A 702 37.63 11.70 -30.09
C TYR A 702 38.61 12.39 -29.16
N ARG A 703 38.86 11.96 -27.91
CA ARG A 703 39.98 12.52 -27.14
C ARG A 703 41.32 12.23 -27.81
N LEU A 704 41.49 11.07 -28.46
CA LEU A 704 42.72 10.72 -29.16
C LEU A 704 42.75 11.32 -30.59
N GLU A 705 41.68 11.22 -31.37
CA GLU A 705 41.55 11.80 -32.73
C GLU A 705 41.52 13.33 -32.71
N TYR A 706 40.79 13.99 -31.80
CA TYR A 706 40.78 15.47 -31.71
C TYR A 706 42.16 15.99 -31.30
N PHE A 707 42.88 15.32 -30.39
CA PHE A 707 44.27 15.66 -30.05
C PHE A 707 45.25 15.45 -31.21
N LEU A 708 45.11 14.36 -31.97
CA LEU A 708 45.97 14.08 -33.12
C LEU A 708 45.64 14.97 -34.32
N LYS A 709 44.38 15.42 -34.46
CA LYS A 709 43.89 16.18 -35.61
C LYS A 709 43.99 17.71 -35.44
N GLU A 710 43.83 18.25 -34.23
CA GLU A 710 44.05 19.71 -33.98
C GLU A 710 45.54 20.11 -34.03
N ASN A 711 46.45 19.13 -33.97
CA ASN A 711 47.90 19.34 -33.90
C ASN A 711 48.66 19.06 -35.20
N ASN A 712 47.99 18.56 -36.26
CA ASN A 712 48.52 18.67 -37.62
C ASN A 712 48.43 20.13 -38.14
N ASP A 713 47.47 20.92 -37.63
CA ASP A 713 47.22 22.29 -38.10
C ASP A 713 47.82 23.39 -37.21
N LYS A 714 48.37 23.05 -36.03
CA LYS A 714 49.07 24.00 -35.14
C LYS A 714 50.45 23.46 -34.76
N LYS A 715 51.51 24.21 -35.13
CA LYS A 715 52.89 24.03 -34.63
C LYS A 715 52.94 24.25 -33.11
N ILE A 716 52.53 23.25 -32.32
CA ILE A 716 52.80 23.14 -30.89
C ILE A 716 53.90 22.09 -30.74
N SER A 717 54.87 22.31 -29.84
CA SER A 717 56.00 21.39 -29.67
C SER A 717 55.50 19.97 -29.32
N SER A 718 56.08 18.96 -29.97
CA SER A 718 55.74 17.54 -29.79
C SER A 718 55.82 17.07 -28.33
N ASP A 719 56.60 17.76 -27.49
CA ASP A 719 56.81 17.46 -26.09
C ASP A 719 55.62 17.87 -25.19
N HIS A 720 54.91 18.95 -25.51
CA HIS A 720 53.71 19.37 -24.75
C HIS A 720 52.52 18.40 -25.00
N GLN A 721 52.34 17.96 -26.25
CA GLN A 721 51.29 17.01 -26.65
C GLN A 721 51.51 15.63 -26.02
N SER A 722 52.76 15.16 -25.98
CA SER A 722 53.14 13.91 -25.31
C SER A 722 52.83 13.96 -23.81
N LYS A 723 53.13 15.08 -23.14
CA LYS A 723 52.85 15.29 -21.71
C LYS A 723 51.35 15.29 -21.38
N GLU A 724 50.53 15.89 -22.22
CA GLU A 724 49.08 15.97 -22.01
C GLU A 724 48.35 14.65 -22.28
N CYS A 725 48.78 13.92 -23.32
CA CYS A 725 48.33 12.55 -23.59
C CYS A 725 48.69 11.62 -22.41
N THR A 726 49.92 11.74 -21.90
CA THR A 726 50.38 10.97 -20.73
C THR A 726 49.56 11.29 -19.46
N ARG A 727 49.23 12.57 -19.22
CA ARG A 727 48.36 12.97 -18.08
C ARG A 727 46.95 12.38 -18.17
N SER A 728 46.37 12.34 -19.37
CA SER A 728 45.03 11.76 -19.59
C SER A 728 45.00 10.25 -19.33
N VAL A 729 46.05 9.53 -19.75
CA VAL A 729 46.20 8.10 -19.48
C VAL A 729 46.44 7.83 -18.00
N ILE A 730 47.20 8.67 -17.30
CA ILE A 730 47.38 8.58 -15.84
C ILE A 730 46.04 8.76 -15.11
N HIS A 731 45.21 9.71 -15.54
CA HIS A 731 43.88 9.91 -14.97
C HIS A 731 42.98 8.68 -15.15
N PHE A 732 43.00 8.10 -16.36
CA PHE A 732 42.28 6.86 -16.67
C PHE A 732 42.75 5.68 -15.83
N ILE A 733 44.08 5.48 -15.69
CA ILE A 733 44.65 4.41 -14.84
C ILE A 733 44.19 4.61 -13.40
N GLY A 734 44.20 5.85 -12.90
CA GLY A 734 43.68 6.18 -11.58
C GLY A 734 42.20 5.82 -11.43
N ALA A 735 41.38 6.09 -12.44
CA ALA A 735 39.95 5.75 -12.44
C ALA A 735 39.69 4.24 -12.48
N HIS A 736 40.40 3.50 -13.34
CA HIS A 736 40.33 2.05 -13.41
C HIS A 736 40.75 1.40 -12.07
N LYS A 737 41.83 1.92 -11.45
CA LYS A 737 42.30 1.45 -10.15
C LYS A 737 41.24 1.66 -9.05
N ARG A 738 40.59 2.83 -9.01
CA ARG A 738 39.51 3.11 -8.05
C ARG A 738 38.32 2.18 -8.23
N ALA A 739 37.89 1.94 -9.46
CA ALA A 739 36.79 1.01 -9.76
C ALA A 739 37.10 -0.42 -9.25
N MET A 740 38.32 -0.91 -9.48
CA MET A 740 38.77 -2.19 -8.94
C MET A 740 38.84 -2.19 -7.40
N GLU A 741 39.44 -1.15 -6.80
CA GLU A 741 39.52 -1.01 -5.34
C GLU A 741 38.13 -0.97 -4.69
N PHE A 742 37.13 -0.33 -5.32
CA PHE A 742 35.76 -0.36 -4.81
C PHE A 742 35.15 -1.77 -4.91
N ALA A 743 35.32 -2.46 -6.04
CA ALA A 743 34.86 -3.82 -6.21
C ALA A 743 35.48 -4.79 -5.19
N ASP A 744 36.78 -4.64 -4.89
CA ASP A 744 37.50 -5.45 -3.89
C ASP A 744 36.99 -5.18 -2.46
N ILE A 745 36.71 -3.92 -2.11
CA ILE A 745 36.11 -3.57 -0.80
C ILE A 745 34.71 -4.16 -0.70
N MET A 746 33.89 -4.02 -1.74
CA MET A 746 32.55 -4.59 -1.78
C MET A 746 32.60 -6.12 -1.65
N GLN A 747 33.53 -6.78 -2.33
CA GLN A 747 33.78 -8.22 -2.22
C GLN A 747 34.13 -8.63 -0.78
N SER A 748 35.06 -7.91 -0.14
CA SER A 748 35.45 -8.21 1.25
C SER A 748 34.27 -8.11 2.23
N TYR A 749 33.32 -7.21 1.97
CA TYR A 749 32.17 -6.97 2.83
C TYR A 749 31.07 -8.02 2.64
N PHE A 750 30.71 -8.34 1.40
CA PHE A 750 29.59 -9.26 1.13
C PHE A 750 29.99 -10.72 1.05
N SER A 751 31.28 -11.07 0.93
CA SER A 751 31.74 -12.45 0.69
C SER A 751 31.20 -13.49 1.67
N LEU A 752 31.44 -13.29 2.98
CA LEU A 752 31.02 -14.26 4.00
C LEU A 752 29.50 -14.28 4.23
N PRO A 753 28.80 -13.13 4.34
CA PRO A 753 27.33 -13.10 4.44
C PRO A 753 26.67 -13.81 3.27
N SER A 754 27.15 -13.52 2.06
CA SER A 754 26.70 -14.18 0.85
C SER A 754 26.90 -15.68 0.91
N LEU A 755 28.04 -16.18 1.41
CA LEU A 755 28.27 -17.63 1.54
C LEU A 755 27.21 -18.29 2.41
N LEU A 756 26.99 -17.75 3.61
CA LEU A 756 26.01 -18.28 4.55
C LEU A 756 24.59 -18.24 3.96
N ILE A 757 24.20 -17.13 3.33
CA ILE A 757 22.89 -16.98 2.69
C ILE A 757 22.71 -17.96 1.54
N THR A 758 23.73 -18.10 0.67
CA THR A 758 23.67 -19.07 -0.44
C THR A 758 23.56 -20.50 0.08
N GLY A 759 24.28 -20.86 1.14
CA GLY A 759 24.17 -22.18 1.78
C GLY A 759 22.80 -22.43 2.42
N MET A 760 22.19 -21.44 3.07
CA MET A 760 20.83 -21.59 3.61
C MET A 760 19.79 -21.70 2.48
N ASN A 761 19.95 -20.92 1.42
CA ASN A 761 19.08 -21.00 0.24
C ASN A 761 19.17 -22.37 -0.45
N THR A 762 20.36 -22.98 -0.56
CA THR A 762 20.47 -24.33 -1.15
C THR A 762 19.81 -25.41 -0.29
N ILE A 763 19.91 -25.31 1.04
CA ILE A 763 19.19 -26.19 1.97
C ILE A 763 17.68 -25.99 1.86
N CYS A 764 17.21 -24.74 1.77
CA CYS A 764 15.79 -24.43 1.67
C CYS A 764 15.18 -24.90 0.34
N LEU A 765 15.91 -24.72 -0.77
CA LEU A 765 15.51 -25.21 -2.09
C LEU A 765 15.45 -26.75 -2.13
N SER A 766 16.42 -27.45 -1.55
CA SER A 766 16.44 -28.92 -1.56
C SER A 766 15.26 -29.51 -0.78
N VAL A 767 14.93 -28.93 0.37
CA VAL A 767 13.77 -29.33 1.18
C VAL A 767 12.45 -28.99 0.50
N SER A 768 12.33 -27.81 -0.12
CA SER A 768 11.12 -27.39 -0.85
C SER A 768 10.84 -28.28 -2.05
N LEU A 769 11.88 -28.65 -2.82
CA LEU A 769 11.76 -29.56 -3.96
C LEU A 769 11.38 -30.98 -3.53
N LEU A 770 11.96 -31.46 -2.42
CA LEU A 770 11.59 -32.76 -1.85
C LEU A 770 10.12 -32.76 -1.41
N ARG A 771 9.63 -31.66 -0.82
CA ARG A 771 8.22 -31.54 -0.43
C ARG A 771 7.29 -31.50 -1.63
N ILE A 772 7.66 -30.80 -2.72
CA ILE A 772 6.91 -30.81 -3.98
C ILE A 772 6.78 -32.23 -4.51
N ALA A 773 7.87 -33.02 -4.51
CA ALA A 773 7.86 -34.40 -4.99
C ALA A 773 6.88 -35.29 -4.21
N VAL A 774 6.86 -35.20 -2.88
CA VAL A 774 5.92 -35.94 -2.04
C VAL A 774 4.48 -35.48 -2.24
N LEU A 775 4.25 -34.17 -2.35
CA LEU A 775 2.90 -33.62 -2.55
C LEU A 775 2.30 -34.00 -3.91
N PHE A 776 3.12 -34.23 -4.94
CA PHE A 776 2.66 -34.76 -6.22
C PHE A 776 2.06 -36.17 -6.09
N GLU A 777 2.61 -37.01 -5.21
CA GLU A 777 2.05 -38.34 -4.91
C GLU A 777 0.76 -38.24 -4.09
N GLU A 778 0.66 -37.26 -3.17
CA GLU A 778 -0.53 -37.00 -2.35
C GLU A 778 -1.67 -36.28 -3.09
N SER A 779 -1.46 -35.83 -4.34
CA SER A 779 -2.44 -35.10 -5.19
C SER A 779 -3.01 -33.80 -4.61
N ASN A 780 -2.30 -33.16 -3.67
CA ASN A 780 -2.75 -31.93 -3.02
C ASN A 780 -2.31 -30.66 -3.78
N LEU A 781 -3.08 -30.29 -4.81
CA LEU A 781 -2.76 -29.18 -5.72
C LEU A 781 -2.50 -27.83 -5.04
N SER A 782 -3.22 -27.51 -3.96
CA SER A 782 -3.08 -26.21 -3.28
C SER A 782 -1.71 -26.04 -2.61
N GLU A 783 -1.20 -27.10 -1.97
CA GLU A 783 0.13 -27.07 -1.33
C GLU A 783 1.23 -27.11 -2.39
N ILE A 784 1.03 -27.84 -3.50
CA ILE A 784 1.96 -27.85 -4.64
C ILE A 784 2.18 -26.43 -5.17
N PHE A 785 1.10 -25.67 -5.42
CA PHE A 785 1.23 -24.29 -5.90
C PHE A 785 1.99 -23.38 -4.93
N LYS A 786 1.80 -23.56 -3.62
CA LYS A 786 2.51 -22.81 -2.58
C LYS A 786 4.02 -23.03 -2.66
N TYR A 787 4.48 -24.28 -2.68
CA TYR A 787 5.92 -24.57 -2.74
C TYR A 787 6.53 -24.26 -4.11
N ILE A 788 5.77 -24.38 -5.21
CA ILE A 788 6.22 -23.94 -6.54
C ILE A 788 6.42 -22.41 -6.55
N ALA A 789 5.46 -21.64 -6.03
CA ALA A 789 5.57 -20.19 -5.95
C ALA A 789 6.76 -19.76 -5.08
N PHE A 790 6.96 -20.42 -3.94
CA PHE A 790 8.09 -20.18 -3.05
C PHE A 790 9.44 -20.51 -3.71
N THR A 791 9.54 -21.65 -4.37
CA THR A 791 10.75 -22.07 -5.12
C THR A 791 11.05 -21.10 -6.25
N GLY A 792 10.04 -20.69 -7.02
CA GLY A 792 10.16 -19.66 -8.06
C GLY A 792 10.64 -18.33 -7.51
N ALA A 793 10.14 -17.95 -6.32
CA ALA A 793 10.55 -16.71 -5.66
C ALA A 793 12.04 -16.71 -5.27
N GLN A 794 12.52 -17.80 -4.69
CA GLN A 794 13.92 -17.98 -4.32
C GLN A 794 14.85 -18.04 -5.54
N LEU A 795 14.44 -18.70 -6.61
CA LEU A 795 15.23 -18.75 -7.85
C LEU A 795 15.35 -17.37 -8.50
N PHE A 796 14.27 -16.58 -8.51
CA PHE A 796 14.31 -15.22 -9.03
C PHE A 796 15.19 -14.30 -8.17
N HIS A 797 15.18 -14.46 -6.84
CA HIS A 797 16.08 -13.77 -5.92
C HIS A 797 17.56 -14.04 -6.27
N MET A 798 17.92 -15.32 -6.40
CA MET A 798 19.27 -15.75 -6.77
C MET A 798 19.67 -15.28 -8.18
N TYR A 799 18.72 -15.26 -9.11
CA TYR A 799 18.91 -14.70 -10.45
C TYR A 799 19.25 -13.20 -10.38
N CYS A 800 18.51 -12.40 -9.62
CA CYS A 800 18.75 -10.96 -9.50
C CYS A 800 20.17 -10.66 -9.00
N ILE A 801 20.64 -11.37 -7.98
CA ILE A 801 21.99 -11.21 -7.43
C ILE A 801 23.04 -11.63 -8.47
N SER A 802 22.83 -12.76 -9.15
CA SER A 802 23.78 -13.31 -10.12
C SER A 802 23.84 -12.49 -11.41
N PHE A 803 22.72 -11.93 -11.86
CA PHE A 803 22.63 -11.01 -13.00
C PHE A 803 23.44 -9.75 -12.74
N VAL A 804 23.30 -9.18 -11.55
CA VAL A 804 23.99 -7.95 -11.16
C VAL A 804 25.49 -8.19 -10.99
N GLY A 805 25.89 -9.36 -10.46
CA GLY A 805 27.29 -9.79 -10.44
C GLY A 805 27.89 -10.01 -11.84
N GLN A 806 27.13 -10.59 -12.78
CA GLN A 806 27.54 -10.74 -14.19
C GLN A 806 27.86 -9.39 -14.83
N ARG A 807 27.06 -8.34 -14.56
CA ARG A 807 27.31 -7.01 -15.11
C ARG A 807 28.67 -6.44 -14.72
N ILE A 808 29.17 -6.72 -13.51
CA ILE A 808 30.52 -6.29 -13.10
C ILE A 808 31.58 -7.00 -13.95
N ILE A 809 31.42 -8.30 -14.19
CA ILE A 809 32.34 -9.11 -14.99
C ILE A 809 32.38 -8.57 -16.42
N ASP A 810 31.22 -8.33 -17.02
CA ASP A 810 31.08 -7.80 -18.37
C ASP A 810 31.73 -6.40 -18.47
N HIS A 811 31.43 -5.52 -17.52
CA HIS A 811 31.96 -4.15 -17.52
C HIS A 811 33.46 -4.06 -17.25
N SER A 812 34.00 -4.92 -16.40
CA SER A 812 35.43 -4.94 -16.09
C SER A 812 36.25 -5.54 -17.23
N SER A 813 35.73 -6.57 -17.92
CA SER A 813 36.39 -7.21 -19.07
C SER A 813 36.32 -6.36 -20.34
N ASP A 814 35.20 -5.67 -20.58
CA ASP A 814 34.97 -4.79 -21.75
C ASP A 814 36.01 -3.65 -21.86
N ILE A 815 36.61 -3.22 -20.76
CA ILE A 815 37.68 -2.22 -20.75
C ILE A 815 38.87 -2.66 -21.60
N SER A 816 39.24 -3.94 -21.56
CA SER A 816 40.34 -4.49 -22.36
C SER A 816 40.05 -4.39 -23.86
N PHE A 817 38.84 -4.75 -24.27
CA PHE A 817 38.38 -4.71 -25.66
C PHE A 817 38.33 -3.26 -26.18
N LYS A 818 37.86 -2.33 -25.35
CA LYS A 818 37.80 -0.91 -25.71
C LYS A 818 39.17 -0.24 -25.77
N ALA A 819 40.09 -0.60 -24.87
CA ALA A 819 41.47 -0.15 -24.95
C ALA A 819 42.18 -0.68 -26.21
N TYR A 820 41.90 -1.93 -26.60
CA TYR A 820 42.45 -2.54 -27.81
C TYR A 820 41.91 -1.95 -29.11
N SER A 821 40.62 -1.62 -29.17
CA SER A 821 39.96 -1.05 -30.36
C SER A 821 40.30 0.43 -30.63
N GLY A 822 41.06 1.09 -29.75
CA GLY A 822 41.58 2.44 -29.97
C GLY A 822 42.76 2.49 -30.94
N LEU A 823 43.13 3.70 -31.41
CA LEU A 823 44.30 3.95 -32.28
C LEU A 823 45.62 3.94 -31.46
N TRP A 824 45.84 2.90 -30.66
CA TRP A 824 47.00 2.81 -29.77
C TRP A 824 48.33 2.77 -30.54
N TYR A 825 48.32 2.28 -31.79
CA TYR A 825 49.49 2.20 -32.66
C TYR A 825 50.00 3.56 -33.17
N ASP A 826 49.20 4.63 -33.04
CA ASP A 826 49.59 6.01 -33.39
C ASP A 826 49.99 6.83 -32.16
N ALA A 827 49.75 6.32 -30.94
CA ALA A 827 50.04 7.04 -29.70
C ALA A 827 51.56 7.12 -29.39
N PRO A 828 52.03 8.06 -28.54
CA PRO A 828 53.42 8.11 -28.09
C PRO A 828 53.86 6.83 -27.37
N MET A 829 55.15 6.48 -27.43
CA MET A 829 55.69 5.23 -26.86
C MET A 829 55.37 5.06 -25.36
N ALA A 830 55.36 6.14 -24.58
CA ALA A 830 54.98 6.13 -23.17
C ALA A 830 53.53 5.69 -22.96
N VAL A 831 52.61 6.16 -23.82
CA VAL A 831 51.18 5.83 -23.77
C VAL A 831 50.93 4.39 -24.22
N ARG A 832 51.63 3.91 -25.26
CA ARG A 832 51.56 2.50 -25.69
C ARG A 832 51.92 1.54 -24.57
N LYS A 833 53.02 1.80 -23.85
CA LYS A 833 53.45 0.99 -22.70
C LYS A 833 52.41 0.99 -21.58
N MET A 834 51.81 2.15 -21.26
CA MET A 834 50.76 2.26 -20.24
C MET A 834 49.47 1.53 -20.61
N LEU A 835 49.05 1.59 -21.88
CA LEU A 835 47.87 0.88 -22.38
C LEU A 835 48.04 -0.65 -22.34
N LEU A 836 49.25 -1.16 -22.60
CA LEU A 836 49.54 -2.60 -22.45
C LEU A 836 49.31 -3.09 -21.01
N PHE A 837 49.68 -2.29 -20.00
CA PHE A 837 49.41 -2.64 -18.59
C PHE A 837 47.90 -2.69 -18.28
N ILE A 838 47.14 -1.72 -18.80
CA ILE A 838 45.67 -1.70 -18.65
C ILE A 838 45.07 -2.93 -19.31
N ILE A 839 45.35 -3.16 -20.59
CA ILE A 839 44.83 -4.29 -21.36
C ILE A 839 45.12 -5.60 -20.61
N ARG A 840 46.38 -5.78 -20.16
CA ARG A 840 46.79 -6.98 -19.39
C ARG A 840 46.06 -7.10 -18.05
N ARG A 841 45.82 -6.00 -17.32
CA ARG A 841 45.11 -6.04 -16.04
C ARG A 841 43.62 -6.27 -16.20
N SER A 842 42.99 -5.66 -17.20
CA SER A 842 41.55 -5.75 -17.47
C SER A 842 41.14 -7.11 -18.06
N PHE A 843 42.08 -7.90 -18.59
CA PHE A 843 41.83 -9.32 -18.94
C PHE A 843 41.49 -10.19 -17.72
N LYS A 844 41.86 -9.79 -16.50
CA LYS A 844 41.39 -10.43 -15.27
C LYS A 844 40.17 -9.63 -14.75
N PRO A 845 38.93 -10.08 -15.00
CA PRO A 845 37.73 -9.35 -14.61
C PRO A 845 37.64 -9.23 -13.08
N SER A 846 36.97 -8.18 -12.63
CA SER A 846 36.51 -8.06 -11.26
C SER A 846 35.22 -8.86 -11.13
N TYR A 847 35.15 -9.76 -10.15
CA TYR A 847 33.98 -10.58 -9.89
C TYR A 847 33.68 -10.60 -8.39
N LEU A 848 32.41 -10.81 -8.07
CA LEU A 848 31.98 -11.03 -6.68
C LEU A 848 31.85 -12.51 -6.42
N THR A 849 32.20 -12.94 -5.22
CA THR A 849 32.03 -14.33 -4.78
C THR A 849 31.42 -14.40 -3.40
N ALA A 850 30.65 -15.46 -3.18
CA ALA A 850 30.27 -15.95 -1.88
C ALA A 850 31.45 -16.79 -1.32
N GLY A 851 32.15 -16.28 -0.31
CA GLY A 851 33.20 -17.00 0.41
C GLY A 851 34.41 -17.42 -0.42
N ASN A 852 34.70 -16.78 -1.56
CA ASN A 852 35.69 -17.23 -2.56
C ASN A 852 35.41 -18.62 -3.16
N ILE A 853 34.20 -19.16 -2.96
CA ILE A 853 33.80 -20.50 -3.42
C ILE A 853 32.85 -20.39 -4.61
N PHE A 854 31.85 -19.51 -4.51
CA PHE A 854 30.80 -19.38 -5.53
C PHE A 854 30.85 -18.00 -6.17
N VAL A 855 31.01 -17.90 -7.49
CA VAL A 855 31.04 -16.63 -8.21
C VAL A 855 29.63 -16.18 -8.54
N PHE A 856 29.26 -14.93 -8.25
CA PHE A 856 27.98 -14.36 -8.66
C PHE A 856 27.99 -14.02 -10.15
N CYS A 857 27.73 -15.01 -10.98
CA CYS A 857 27.63 -14.87 -12.43
C CYS A 857 26.48 -15.71 -12.97
N LEU A 858 26.00 -15.38 -14.17
CA LEU A 858 24.92 -16.14 -14.81
C LEU A 858 25.34 -17.57 -15.13
N GLU A 859 26.63 -17.82 -15.36
CA GLU A 859 27.16 -19.17 -15.53
C GLU A 859 27.01 -19.98 -14.23
N SER A 860 27.35 -19.42 -13.07
CA SER A 860 27.19 -20.11 -11.78
C SER A 860 25.72 -20.24 -11.35
N PHE A 861 24.86 -19.28 -11.71
CA PHE A 861 23.40 -19.47 -11.61
C PHE A 861 22.92 -20.56 -12.58
N SER A 862 23.49 -20.61 -13.78
CA SER A 862 23.19 -21.66 -14.74
C SER A 862 23.72 -22.99 -14.27
N THR A 863 24.86 -23.14 -13.59
CA THR A 863 25.26 -24.45 -13.04
C THR A 863 24.29 -24.91 -11.94
N ILE A 864 23.73 -23.96 -11.18
CA ILE A 864 22.58 -24.21 -10.29
C ILE A 864 21.32 -24.63 -11.08
N ASN A 865 21.12 -24.12 -12.31
CA ASN A 865 19.95 -24.37 -13.16
C ASN A 865 20.09 -25.50 -14.21
N PHE A 866 21.30 -25.85 -14.63
CA PHE A 866 21.64 -26.70 -15.78
C PHE A 866 21.84 -28.15 -15.33
N TYR A 867 22.15 -28.36 -14.04
CA TYR A 867 21.88 -29.64 -13.39
C TYR A 867 20.37 -29.94 -13.28
N TYR A 868 19.50 -28.94 -13.47
CA TYR A 868 18.06 -29.07 -13.21
C TYR A 868 17.16 -29.16 -14.45
N HIS A 869 17.62 -28.86 -15.67
CA HIS A 869 16.67 -28.62 -16.79
C HIS A 869 16.60 -29.61 -17.96
N LEU A 870 17.39 -30.68 -18.03
CA LEU A 870 17.16 -31.73 -19.05
C LEU A 870 17.25 -33.17 -18.52
N HIS A 871 17.85 -33.34 -17.34
CA HIS A 871 17.88 -34.64 -16.65
C HIS A 871 16.74 -34.81 -15.64
N ILE A 872 15.96 -33.80 -15.28
CA ILE A 872 14.90 -33.98 -14.27
C ILE A 872 13.56 -34.38 -14.89
N CYS A 873 13.27 -34.07 -16.16
CA CYS A 873 12.07 -34.66 -16.80
C CYS A 873 12.27 -36.11 -17.30
N ILE A 874 13.50 -36.63 -17.40
CA ILE A 874 13.79 -38.00 -17.91
C ILE A 874 14.66 -38.83 -16.94
N ILE A 875 15.35 -38.20 -15.98
CA ILE A 875 16.19 -38.83 -14.92
C ILE A 875 15.76 -38.39 -13.49
N LEU A 876 14.55 -37.82 -13.32
CA LEU A 876 13.81 -37.97 -12.05
C LEU A 876 13.48 -39.43 -11.72
N TYR A 877 13.77 -40.38 -12.62
CA TYR A 877 13.62 -41.80 -12.33
C TYR A 877 14.93 -42.52 -11.90
N LEU A 878 16.15 -42.06 -12.24
CA LEU A 878 17.34 -42.95 -12.10
C LEU A 878 18.70 -42.37 -11.67
N LYS A 879 18.88 -41.07 -11.36
CA LYS A 879 20.24 -40.61 -10.96
C LYS A 879 20.33 -39.54 -9.87
N VAL A 880 19.27 -38.80 -9.59
CA VAL A 880 19.16 -38.05 -8.32
C VAL A 880 19.01 -39.02 -7.15
N VAL A 881 18.35 -40.16 -7.39
CA VAL A 881 18.37 -41.33 -6.52
C VAL A 881 19.81 -41.67 -6.11
N GLN A 882 20.87 -41.58 -6.91
CA GLN A 882 22.17 -42.11 -6.48
C GLN A 882 22.92 -41.25 -5.41
N THR A 883 22.77 -39.93 -5.41
CA THR A 883 23.41 -39.04 -4.41
C THR A 883 22.46 -38.62 -3.30
N SER A 884 21.15 -38.56 -3.57
CA SER A 884 20.17 -38.46 -2.49
C SER A 884 20.01 -39.80 -1.78
N THR A 885 20.13 -40.98 -2.43
CA THR A 885 20.22 -42.31 -1.77
C THR A 885 21.54 -42.58 -1.11
N SER A 886 22.67 -41.95 -1.44
CA SER A 886 23.84 -42.11 -0.56
C SER A 886 23.61 -41.44 0.79
N TYR A 887 22.94 -40.28 0.84
CA TYR A 887 22.54 -39.62 2.09
C TYR A 887 21.27 -40.24 2.73
N PHE A 888 20.30 -40.68 1.91
CA PHE A 888 19.03 -41.31 2.30
C PHE A 888 19.20 -42.78 2.67
N MET A 889 20.15 -43.54 2.12
CA MET A 889 20.54 -44.89 2.58
C MET A 889 21.37 -44.81 3.86
N VAL A 890 22.16 -43.76 4.07
CA VAL A 890 22.80 -43.49 5.36
C VAL A 890 21.74 -43.16 6.42
N LEU A 891 20.75 -42.32 6.10
CA LEU A 891 19.60 -42.02 6.96
C LEU A 891 18.64 -43.20 7.17
N LEU A 892 18.42 -44.06 6.17
CA LEU A 892 17.65 -45.32 6.28
C LEU A 892 18.41 -46.42 7.04
N SER A 893 19.75 -46.43 7.00
CA SER A 893 20.56 -47.36 7.80
C SER A 893 20.63 -46.98 9.28
N MET A 894 20.15 -45.79 9.64
CA MET A 894 20.08 -45.27 11.01
C MET A 894 18.67 -45.29 11.62
N ASN A 895 17.68 -45.85 10.92
CA ASN A 895 16.33 -46.13 11.44
C ASN A 895 16.12 -47.62 11.64
#